data_AF-A0A936KPV0-F1
#
_entry.id   AF-A0A936KPV0-F1
#
_cell.length_a   1.000
_cell.length_b   1.000
_cell.length_c   1.000
_cell.angle_alpha   90.00
_cell.angle_beta   90.00
_cell.angle_gamma   90.00
#
_symmetry.space_group_name_H-M   'P 1'
#
loop_
_entity.id
_entity.type
_entity.pdbx_description
1 polymer ?
#
loop_
_entity_poly.entity_id
_entity_poly.type
_entity_poly.pdbx_seq_one_letter_code
_entity_poly.pdbx_strand_id
1 'polypeptide(L)'
;MQNWNRFPRALLVFSLLIVLCAGMFAPRVDVVEAKPLGASATNIVISEFRTRGPSGGNDEFIEIYNPTNISVDIGNWEIRVLTGGGTENTRVIITTGVILSAGQYYLVANNTAITGYSGSATPDQTYTTGIVDAGGVAIFDDLGARIDSVGLNTINTLYTENTPLATLTLNINQSYERKAGGTNGSCLDDENNSTDFALRNPSNPQNYSSPFTICGYAPLSLIINEVAWAGTAANDAHEWIEIYNPGALPIDLKSGWRLVATDGSPNIDFSTAVCATPNCTVPAGGYFLLERDTDGAISDIFADYVYTGALANGGESLTLYDPTNAVIDTANGNGGAWPAGNATTFSTMERNLTLPIDSDSAWYTNNGITRNGLDYNQDPIMGTPKLSNAPTSTPTPTNTSTPTSTSTLTPTITTTPSGARSVIINEIAWAGTTSGLSDDEWIELYNPGSISISLSGWSLKAADGDPNITFPSGASIPAGGYYLLERDDDNTVSDINADQTYTGTLSNSGEALTLYDAANKVIDTANGNGGAWPAGSSSTYGTMERISTSTESDSAWRTNTGIKRNGKNANGGDILGTPKSSNSPLPTPTPTLEIEYTDTPTPVPTFRPPDPRPIINEFLPRPGFDWNQDGKVNVFDEFIEIKNLTSIDINLGGWKLDDEANLGSSPYTIPDLILKPGQRVVFYALETNILLSDGGDTVRLLDPNGKVYDAYTYTIARAEDQSICRLPDGNVYNGWFEDCIPTPNLTNSHEGTVPAMPEEGYQSPVCQLPDTLPADFLFAECRGYGANIWNADYWDQPESSAPRFIPQNTSKWETILE
;
A
#
# COMPACT_ATOMS: atom_id res chain seq x y z
N MET A 1 -57.48 -63.37 54.42
CA MET A 1 -56.71 -62.36 55.19
C MET A 1 -56.37 -61.25 54.21
N GLN A 2 -57.22 -60.23 54.12
CA GLN A 2 -57.01 -58.89 54.70
C GLN A 2 -55.81 -58.16 54.07
N ASN A 3 -56.07 -57.15 53.24
CA ASN A 3 -55.82 -55.71 53.51
C ASN A 3 -54.56 -55.25 52.75
N TRP A 4 -54.45 -54.13 52.01
CA TRP A 4 -55.20 -52.88 51.90
C TRP A 4 -54.92 -52.15 50.56
N ASN A 5 -55.97 -51.54 50.01
CA ASN A 5 -56.09 -50.15 49.52
C ASN A 5 -54.88 -49.36 48.98
N ARG A 6 -54.98 -49.05 47.67
CA ARG A 6 -55.38 -47.75 47.09
C ARG A 6 -54.51 -46.48 47.30
N PHE A 7 -54.17 -45.93 46.12
CA PHE A 7 -54.14 -44.52 45.67
C PHE A 7 -52.80 -43.76 45.59
N PRO A 8 -52.64 -42.92 44.52
CA PRO A 8 -51.36 -42.53 43.94
C PRO A 8 -50.89 -41.18 44.50
N ARG A 9 -49.58 -41.02 44.65
CA ARG A 9 -48.96 -39.72 44.97
C ARG A 9 -48.90 -38.83 43.72
N ALA A 10 -50.06 -38.42 43.24
CA ALA A 10 -50.24 -37.19 42.49
C ALA A 10 -50.56 -36.07 43.49
N LEU A 11 -49.55 -35.57 44.22
CA LEU A 11 -49.60 -34.35 45.04
C LEU A 11 -48.23 -34.11 45.69
N LEU A 12 -47.21 -33.93 44.85
CA LEU A 12 -45.96 -33.24 45.23
C LEU A 12 -45.39 -32.52 44.00
N VAL A 13 -46.29 -31.94 43.19
CA VAL A 13 -46.01 -31.15 41.98
C VAL A 13 -46.48 -29.70 42.14
N PHE A 14 -47.00 -29.30 43.30
CA PHE A 14 -47.65 -27.99 43.46
C PHE A 14 -47.29 -27.26 44.75
N SER A 15 -46.00 -27.21 45.11
CA SER A 15 -45.53 -26.24 46.14
C SER A 15 -44.05 -25.85 46.04
N LEU A 16 -43.29 -26.34 45.05
CA LEU A 16 -41.87 -26.01 44.86
C LEU A 16 -41.64 -25.28 43.52
N LEU A 17 -42.54 -24.36 43.16
CA LEU A 17 -42.46 -23.59 41.91
C LEU A 17 -42.68 -22.07 42.07
N ILE A 18 -42.71 -21.53 43.30
CA ILE A 18 -43.05 -20.11 43.54
C ILE A 18 -42.02 -19.34 44.42
N VAL A 19 -40.93 -19.94 44.88
CA VAL A 19 -39.88 -19.22 45.66
C VAL A 19 -38.46 -19.49 45.15
N LEU A 20 -38.30 -19.59 43.83
CA LEU A 20 -36.97 -19.62 43.17
C LEU A 20 -36.95 -18.77 41.88
N CYS A 21 -37.78 -17.73 41.82
CA CYS A 21 -37.82 -16.76 40.70
C CYS A 21 -37.55 -15.30 41.13
N ALA A 22 -36.96 -15.06 42.30
CA ALA A 22 -36.71 -13.71 42.82
C ALA A 22 -35.24 -13.48 43.22
N GLY A 23 -34.29 -13.96 42.40
CA GLY A 23 -32.86 -13.86 42.72
C GLY A 23 -31.90 -13.74 41.53
N MET A 24 -32.38 -13.41 40.32
CA MET A 24 -31.51 -13.20 39.15
C MET A 24 -32.07 -12.09 38.25
N PHE A 25 -32.16 -10.87 38.76
CA PHE A 25 -32.25 -9.65 37.95
C PHE A 25 -31.18 -8.67 38.45
N ALA A 26 -29.92 -9.03 38.25
CA ALA A 26 -28.92 -8.02 37.97
C ALA A 26 -29.06 -7.69 36.47
N PRO A 27 -29.06 -6.42 36.05
CA PRO A 27 -29.01 -6.11 34.64
C PRO A 27 -27.75 -6.77 34.07
N ARG A 28 -27.91 -7.66 33.10
CA ARG A 28 -26.81 -7.95 32.18
C ARG A 28 -26.50 -6.61 31.52
N VAL A 29 -25.36 -6.04 31.89
CA VAL A 29 -24.66 -5.16 30.96
C VAL A 29 -24.19 -6.11 29.88
N ASP A 30 -24.96 -6.21 28.81
CA ASP A 30 -24.47 -6.79 27.57
C ASP A 30 -23.29 -5.90 27.19
N VAL A 31 -22.07 -6.39 27.41
CA VAL A 31 -20.91 -5.83 26.73
C VAL A 31 -21.18 -6.13 25.26
N VAL A 32 -21.61 -5.10 24.55
CA VAL A 32 -21.68 -5.14 23.10
C VAL A 32 -20.25 -5.27 22.64
N GLU A 33 -19.78 -6.50 22.43
CA GLU A 33 -18.65 -6.71 21.54
C GLU A 33 -19.01 -6.04 20.23
N ALA A 34 -18.21 -5.05 19.83
CA ALA A 34 -18.34 -4.45 18.53
C ALA A 34 -18.17 -5.57 17.50
N LYS A 35 -19.25 -5.85 16.76
CA LYS A 35 -19.21 -6.65 15.54
C LYS A 35 -18.04 -6.14 14.68
N PRO A 36 -17.24 -7.00 14.03
CA PRO A 36 -16.19 -6.53 13.13
C PRO A 36 -16.80 -5.52 12.15
N LEU A 37 -16.19 -4.33 12.07
CA LEU A 37 -16.57 -3.30 11.12
C LEU A 37 -16.60 -3.93 9.72
N GLY A 38 -17.63 -3.62 8.91
CA GLY A 38 -17.63 -3.98 7.49
C GLY A 38 -16.34 -3.47 6.83
N ALA A 39 -15.92 -4.11 5.74
CA ALA A 39 -14.70 -3.70 5.03
C ALA A 39 -14.81 -2.23 4.62
N SER A 40 -13.72 -1.47 4.78
CA SER A 40 -13.68 -0.06 4.36
C SER A 40 -13.60 0.00 2.84
N ALA A 41 -14.37 0.88 2.23
CA ALA A 41 -14.37 1.14 0.81
C ALA A 41 -12.99 1.63 0.35
N THR A 42 -12.55 1.13 -0.80
CA THR A 42 -11.20 1.37 -1.32
C THR A 42 -11.18 2.10 -2.67
N ASN A 43 -12.36 2.45 -3.19
CA ASN A 43 -12.59 3.17 -4.43
C ASN A 43 -13.82 4.09 -4.28
N ILE A 44 -14.22 4.78 -5.35
CA ILE A 44 -15.43 5.63 -5.38
C ILE A 44 -16.70 4.79 -5.24
N VAL A 45 -17.60 5.14 -4.31
CA VAL A 45 -18.81 4.37 -4.03
C VAL A 45 -20.10 5.16 -4.23
N ILE A 46 -21.21 4.47 -4.48
CA ILE A 46 -22.59 4.93 -4.40
C ILE A 46 -22.92 5.10 -2.90
N SER A 47 -23.07 6.34 -2.44
CA SER A 47 -23.30 6.65 -1.04
C SER A 47 -24.76 6.77 -0.65
N GLU A 48 -25.62 7.27 -1.53
CA GLU A 48 -27.06 7.31 -1.28
C GLU A 48 -27.82 7.26 -2.61
N PHE A 49 -28.91 6.50 -2.68
CA PHE A 49 -29.73 6.49 -3.88
C PHE A 49 -31.20 6.17 -3.59
N ARG A 50 -32.07 6.55 -4.52
CA ARG A 50 -33.44 6.05 -4.57
C ARG A 50 -33.98 6.00 -6.00
N THR A 51 -34.83 5.01 -6.26
CA THR A 51 -35.52 4.79 -7.54
C THR A 51 -36.96 5.33 -7.54
N ARG A 52 -37.43 5.89 -6.42
CA ARG A 52 -38.77 6.48 -6.28
C ARG A 52 -38.82 7.32 -5.02
N GLY A 53 -39.59 8.41 -5.05
CA GLY A 53 -39.69 9.36 -3.93
C GLY A 53 -41.08 9.99 -3.78
N PRO A 54 -41.22 11.00 -2.91
CA PRO A 54 -42.47 11.71 -2.64
C PRO A 54 -43.20 12.22 -3.88
N SER A 55 -42.46 12.65 -4.90
CA SER A 55 -43.01 13.22 -6.14
C SER A 55 -43.32 12.17 -7.22
N GLY A 56 -43.16 10.88 -6.89
CA GLY A 56 -43.54 9.75 -7.75
C GLY A 56 -42.36 8.92 -8.24
N GLY A 57 -42.60 8.12 -9.28
CA GLY A 57 -41.60 7.17 -9.83
C GLY A 57 -40.48 7.80 -10.66
N ASN A 58 -40.46 9.13 -10.83
CA ASN A 58 -39.32 9.86 -11.41
C ASN A 58 -38.60 10.72 -10.36
N ASP A 59 -38.95 10.55 -9.08
CA ASP A 59 -38.31 11.25 -7.98
C ASP A 59 -37.10 10.46 -7.48
N GLU A 60 -36.02 10.57 -8.25
CA GLU A 60 -34.89 9.65 -8.23
C GLU A 60 -33.57 10.40 -8.16
N PHE A 61 -32.60 9.81 -7.48
CA PHE A 61 -31.22 10.29 -7.46
C PHE A 61 -30.24 9.16 -7.20
N ILE A 62 -28.99 9.41 -7.60
CA ILE A 62 -27.81 8.64 -7.25
C ILE A 62 -26.78 9.65 -6.71
N GLU A 63 -26.28 9.41 -5.52
CA GLU A 63 -25.17 10.12 -4.89
C GLU A 63 -23.96 9.20 -4.88
N ILE A 64 -22.81 9.77 -5.23
CA ILE A 64 -21.50 9.13 -5.23
C ILE A 64 -20.62 9.84 -4.21
N TYR A 65 -19.74 9.10 -3.55
CA TYR A 65 -18.84 9.57 -2.51
C TYR A 65 -17.42 9.05 -2.76
N ASN A 66 -16.42 9.86 -2.42
CA ASN A 66 -15.03 9.44 -2.40
C ASN A 66 -14.59 9.05 -0.97
N PRO A 67 -14.61 7.76 -0.61
CA PRO A 67 -14.13 7.28 0.69
C PRO A 67 -12.60 7.20 0.78
N THR A 68 -11.90 7.39 -0.34
CA THR A 68 -10.44 7.30 -0.37
C THR A 68 -9.79 8.57 0.19
N ASN A 69 -8.50 8.49 0.49
CA ASN A 69 -7.71 9.62 0.98
C ASN A 69 -7.05 10.43 -0.16
N ILE A 70 -7.34 10.12 -1.42
CA ILE A 70 -6.82 10.83 -2.59
C ILE A 70 -7.94 11.43 -3.43
N SER A 71 -7.63 12.47 -4.19
CA SER A 71 -8.57 12.99 -5.17
C SER A 71 -8.66 12.06 -6.37
N VAL A 72 -9.87 11.84 -6.88
CA VAL A 72 -10.13 10.95 -8.03
C VAL A 72 -10.79 11.75 -9.14
N ASP A 73 -10.21 11.74 -10.33
CA ASP A 73 -10.87 12.25 -11.54
C ASP A 73 -11.94 11.25 -11.99
N ILE A 74 -13.19 11.67 -11.85
CA ILE A 74 -14.37 10.90 -12.27
C ILE A 74 -14.97 11.46 -13.56
N GLY A 75 -14.26 12.36 -14.23
CA GLY A 75 -14.66 12.89 -15.54
C GLY A 75 -14.81 11.77 -16.56
N ASN A 76 -15.90 11.82 -17.34
CA ASN A 76 -16.28 10.80 -18.33
C ASN A 76 -16.69 9.44 -17.77
N TRP A 77 -16.73 9.24 -16.45
CA TRP A 77 -17.27 8.03 -15.85
C TRP A 77 -18.76 7.90 -16.14
N GLU A 78 -19.25 6.66 -16.21
CA GLU A 78 -20.64 6.38 -16.52
C GLU A 78 -21.38 5.85 -15.30
N ILE A 79 -22.54 6.42 -15.00
CA ILE A 79 -23.51 5.77 -14.12
C ILE A 79 -24.49 5.04 -15.02
N ARG A 80 -24.54 3.72 -14.88
CA ARG A 80 -25.41 2.85 -15.66
C ARG A 80 -26.49 2.26 -14.78
N VAL A 81 -27.63 1.96 -15.37
CA VAL A 81 -28.75 1.32 -14.68
C VAL A 81 -29.31 0.15 -15.47
N LEU A 82 -29.85 -0.82 -14.75
CA LEU A 82 -30.55 -1.97 -15.32
C LEU A 82 -32.04 -1.68 -15.43
N THR A 83 -32.61 -1.96 -16.60
CA THR A 83 -34.06 -1.99 -16.81
C THR A 83 -34.66 -3.28 -16.28
N GLY A 84 -35.99 -3.29 -16.08
CA GLY A 84 -36.73 -4.47 -15.57
C GLY A 84 -36.68 -5.68 -16.51
N GLY A 85 -36.20 -5.51 -17.75
CA GLY A 85 -36.00 -6.57 -18.73
C GLY A 85 -34.55 -7.08 -18.86
N GLY A 86 -33.62 -6.65 -18.00
CA GLY A 86 -32.23 -7.10 -18.10
C GLY A 86 -31.28 -6.17 -18.85
N THR A 87 -31.80 -5.15 -19.52
CA THR A 87 -30.97 -4.29 -20.41
C THR A 87 -30.29 -3.18 -19.62
N GLU A 88 -28.97 -3.11 -19.76
CA GLU A 88 -28.10 -2.05 -19.27
C GLU A 88 -28.25 -0.77 -20.12
N ASN A 89 -28.35 0.38 -19.46
CA ASN A 89 -28.43 1.69 -20.09
C ASN A 89 -27.63 2.72 -19.30
N THR A 90 -26.79 3.48 -20.00
CA THR A 90 -26.12 4.64 -19.42
C THR A 90 -27.14 5.69 -19.03
N ARG A 91 -27.11 6.10 -17.76
CA ARG A 91 -28.01 7.11 -17.19
C ARG A 91 -27.42 8.50 -17.29
N VAL A 92 -26.14 8.60 -17.00
CA VAL A 92 -25.38 9.83 -17.09
C VAL A 92 -23.92 9.49 -17.36
N ILE A 93 -23.29 10.32 -18.17
CA ILE A 93 -21.83 10.40 -18.30
C ILE A 93 -21.42 11.64 -17.51
N ILE A 94 -20.57 11.46 -16.52
CA ILE A 94 -20.13 12.53 -15.63
C ILE A 94 -19.32 13.54 -16.46
N THR A 95 -19.60 14.83 -16.24
CA THR A 95 -18.95 15.91 -16.98
C THR A 95 -17.43 15.79 -16.90
N THR A 96 -16.73 15.95 -18.04
CA THR A 96 -15.27 15.85 -18.11
C THR A 96 -14.59 16.81 -17.12
N GLY A 97 -13.54 16.34 -16.44
CA GLY A 97 -12.73 17.13 -15.51
C GLY A 97 -13.34 17.31 -14.11
N VAL A 98 -14.38 16.55 -13.77
CA VAL A 98 -14.89 16.50 -12.39
C VAL A 98 -13.93 15.67 -11.54
N ILE A 99 -13.33 16.30 -10.53
CA ILE A 99 -12.41 15.66 -9.58
C ILE A 99 -13.09 15.61 -8.22
N LEU A 100 -13.31 14.42 -7.65
CA LEU A 100 -13.77 14.28 -6.28
C LEU A 100 -12.61 14.22 -5.31
N SER A 101 -12.52 15.20 -4.42
CA SER A 101 -11.57 15.16 -3.29
C SER A 101 -11.96 14.09 -2.29
N ALA A 102 -11.02 13.69 -1.43
CA ALA A 102 -11.30 12.79 -0.30
C ALA A 102 -12.47 13.31 0.54
N GLY A 103 -13.44 12.43 0.82
CA GLY A 103 -14.64 12.76 1.58
C GLY A 103 -15.68 13.63 0.87
N GLN A 104 -15.52 13.89 -0.43
CA GLN A 104 -16.43 14.72 -1.22
C GLN A 104 -17.52 13.88 -1.92
N TYR A 105 -18.65 14.52 -2.22
CA TYR A 105 -19.84 13.89 -2.84
C TYR A 105 -20.11 14.41 -4.25
N TYR A 106 -20.82 13.63 -5.07
CA TYR A 106 -21.36 14.04 -6.37
C TYR A 106 -22.78 13.52 -6.54
N LEU A 107 -23.74 14.42 -6.81
CA LEU A 107 -25.16 14.10 -6.87
C LEU A 107 -25.71 14.19 -8.29
N VAL A 108 -26.34 13.11 -8.75
CA VAL A 108 -27.10 13.12 -10.00
C VAL A 108 -28.57 12.82 -9.76
N ALA A 109 -29.46 13.56 -10.41
CA ALA A 109 -30.90 13.39 -10.19
C ALA A 109 -31.77 13.53 -11.44
N ASN A 110 -32.96 12.95 -11.37
CA ASN A 110 -33.94 12.99 -12.44
C ASN A 110 -34.66 14.35 -12.50
N ASN A 111 -34.62 15.01 -13.66
CA ASN A 111 -35.23 16.33 -13.89
C ASN A 111 -36.33 16.34 -14.97
N THR A 112 -37.03 15.22 -15.18
CA THR A 112 -37.99 15.06 -16.30
C THR A 112 -39.29 15.88 -16.14
N ALA A 113 -39.58 16.51 -14.99
CA ALA A 113 -40.81 17.30 -14.79
C ALA A 113 -40.70 18.38 -13.70
N ILE A 114 -41.70 19.28 -13.65
CA ILE A 114 -41.91 20.32 -12.60
C ILE A 114 -42.02 19.70 -11.17
N THR A 115 -42.23 18.39 -11.07
CA THR A 115 -42.27 17.57 -9.84
C THR A 115 -41.23 16.45 -9.88
N GLY A 116 -40.03 16.71 -10.41
CA GLY A 116 -38.92 15.75 -10.45
C GLY A 116 -38.32 15.48 -9.07
N TYR A 117 -37.01 15.23 -9.02
CA TYR A 117 -36.25 15.06 -7.78
C TYR A 117 -36.66 16.04 -6.66
N SER A 118 -37.02 15.49 -5.50
CA SER A 118 -37.53 16.25 -4.34
C SER A 118 -36.54 16.38 -3.18
N GLY A 119 -35.27 16.00 -3.37
CA GLY A 119 -34.28 16.02 -2.29
C GLY A 119 -33.82 17.44 -1.93
N SER A 120 -33.16 17.55 -0.77
CA SER A 120 -32.74 18.84 -0.18
C SER A 120 -31.52 19.46 -0.85
N ALA A 121 -30.57 18.65 -1.33
CA ALA A 121 -29.39 19.12 -2.03
C ALA A 121 -29.69 19.36 -3.51
N THR A 122 -29.09 20.40 -4.09
CA THR A 122 -29.21 20.66 -5.55
C THR A 122 -28.35 19.64 -6.31
N PRO A 123 -28.88 18.94 -7.34
CA PRO A 123 -28.08 18.00 -8.12
C PRO A 123 -26.92 18.70 -8.85
N ASP A 124 -25.74 18.06 -8.85
CA ASP A 124 -24.56 18.53 -9.60
C ASP A 124 -24.74 18.27 -11.10
N GLN A 125 -25.44 17.19 -11.45
CA GLN A 125 -25.84 16.90 -12.83
C GLN A 125 -27.25 16.27 -12.87
N THR A 126 -27.94 16.42 -14.00
CA THR A 126 -29.31 15.91 -14.16
C THR A 126 -29.43 14.93 -15.32
N TYR A 127 -30.39 14.02 -15.21
CA TYR A 127 -30.82 13.10 -16.28
C TYR A 127 -32.34 13.12 -16.47
N THR A 128 -32.87 12.59 -17.58
CA THR A 128 -34.29 12.73 -17.97
C THR A 128 -35.02 11.42 -18.26
N THR A 129 -34.37 10.29 -18.05
CA THR A 129 -35.01 8.97 -18.14
C THR A 129 -35.22 8.47 -16.71
N GLY A 130 -36.24 7.65 -16.44
CA GLY A 130 -36.50 7.06 -15.11
C GLY A 130 -35.74 5.76 -14.85
N ILE A 131 -35.31 5.52 -13.63
CA ILE A 131 -34.80 4.23 -13.14
C ILE A 131 -36.02 3.36 -12.86
N VAL A 132 -35.90 2.05 -13.06
CA VAL A 132 -37.01 1.16 -12.71
C VAL A 132 -36.97 0.87 -11.20
N ASP A 133 -38.14 0.75 -10.55
CA ASP A 133 -38.22 0.53 -9.09
C ASP A 133 -37.50 -0.73 -8.60
N ALA A 134 -37.36 -1.71 -9.50
CA ALA A 134 -36.63 -2.94 -9.28
C ALA A 134 -35.23 -2.91 -9.91
N GLY A 135 -34.70 -1.75 -10.30
CA GLY A 135 -33.46 -1.66 -11.07
C GLY A 135 -32.22 -1.92 -10.22
N GLY A 136 -31.07 -1.94 -10.88
CA GLY A 136 -29.77 -1.78 -10.22
C GLY A 136 -29.07 -0.54 -10.76
N VAL A 137 -28.13 0.00 -9.99
CA VAL A 137 -27.26 1.12 -10.33
C VAL A 137 -25.82 0.63 -10.29
N ALA A 138 -24.97 1.06 -11.21
CA ALA A 138 -23.54 0.80 -11.16
C ALA A 138 -22.74 1.99 -11.71
N ILE A 139 -21.55 2.18 -11.18
CA ILE A 139 -20.57 3.18 -11.63
C ILE A 139 -19.53 2.46 -12.48
N PHE A 140 -19.15 3.06 -13.61
CA PHE A 140 -18.08 2.59 -14.47
C PHE A 140 -17.06 3.70 -14.71
N ASP A 141 -15.77 3.36 -14.69
CA ASP A 141 -14.71 4.29 -15.07
C ASP A 141 -14.74 4.61 -16.57
N ASP A 142 -13.91 5.57 -16.99
CA ASP A 142 -13.77 6.00 -18.39
C ASP A 142 -13.21 4.91 -19.32
N LEU A 143 -12.67 3.81 -18.76
CA LEU A 143 -12.20 2.63 -19.47
C LEU A 143 -13.27 1.52 -19.53
N GLY A 144 -14.42 1.71 -18.89
CA GLY A 144 -15.54 0.77 -18.85
C GLY A 144 -15.41 -0.34 -17.81
N ALA A 145 -14.53 -0.21 -16.82
CA ALA A 145 -14.49 -1.09 -15.66
C ALA A 145 -15.54 -0.67 -14.62
N ARG A 146 -16.27 -1.63 -14.05
CA ARG A 146 -17.23 -1.37 -12.98
C ARG A 146 -16.49 -1.07 -11.68
N ILE A 147 -16.85 0.02 -11.02
CA ILE A 147 -16.22 0.50 -9.79
C ILE A 147 -17.03 0.10 -8.56
N ASP A 148 -18.35 0.32 -8.59
CA ASP A 148 -19.28 -0.01 -7.51
C ASP A 148 -20.68 -0.28 -8.09
N SER A 149 -21.50 -1.07 -7.39
CA SER A 149 -22.84 -1.43 -7.84
C SER A 149 -23.83 -1.79 -6.75
N VAL A 150 -25.12 -1.57 -7.03
CA VAL A 150 -26.19 -1.92 -6.10
C VAL A 150 -27.44 -2.39 -6.83
N GLY A 151 -28.04 -3.49 -6.36
CA GLY A 151 -29.25 -4.09 -6.94
C GLY A 151 -30.40 -4.25 -5.95
N LEU A 152 -31.63 -4.03 -6.41
CA LEU A 152 -32.86 -4.05 -5.59
C LEU A 152 -33.76 -5.28 -5.86
N ASN A 153 -33.32 -6.23 -6.68
CA ASN A 153 -34.16 -7.36 -7.07
C ASN A 153 -33.38 -8.68 -7.16
N THR A 154 -34.11 -9.81 -7.21
CA THR A 154 -33.56 -11.18 -7.33
C THR A 154 -33.69 -11.78 -8.73
N ILE A 155 -34.28 -11.06 -9.70
CA ILE A 155 -34.57 -11.54 -11.06
C ILE A 155 -33.43 -11.16 -12.04
N ASN A 156 -32.89 -9.96 -11.90
CA ASN A 156 -31.75 -9.43 -12.64
C ASN A 156 -30.72 -8.91 -11.66
N THR A 157 -29.74 -9.76 -11.38
CA THR A 157 -28.70 -9.56 -10.35
C THR A 157 -27.39 -9.03 -10.92
N LEU A 158 -27.36 -8.51 -12.16
CA LEU A 158 -26.11 -8.12 -12.82
C LEU A 158 -25.33 -7.04 -12.03
N TYR A 159 -26.04 -6.14 -11.34
CA TYR A 159 -25.48 -5.11 -10.44
C TYR A 159 -25.74 -5.41 -8.96
N THR A 160 -26.17 -6.63 -8.64
CA THR A 160 -26.33 -7.04 -7.25
C THR A 160 -24.99 -7.56 -6.75
N GLU A 161 -24.49 -6.95 -5.70
CA GLU A 161 -23.34 -7.45 -4.95
C GLU A 161 -23.87 -8.34 -3.83
N ASN A 162 -23.59 -9.64 -3.96
CA ASN A 162 -24.08 -10.69 -3.09
C ASN A 162 -25.60 -10.62 -2.81
N THR A 163 -26.02 -10.03 -1.68
CA THR A 163 -27.44 -10.01 -1.28
C THR A 163 -28.11 -8.70 -1.69
N PRO A 164 -29.18 -8.72 -2.52
CA PRO A 164 -29.82 -7.50 -2.99
C PRO A 164 -30.58 -6.77 -1.89
N LEU A 165 -30.84 -5.50 -2.15
CA LEU A 165 -31.75 -4.66 -1.37
C LEU A 165 -33.21 -4.92 -1.73
N ALA A 166 -34.13 -4.44 -0.90
CA ALA A 166 -35.55 -4.51 -1.20
C ALA A 166 -35.97 -3.39 -2.15
N THR A 167 -36.87 -3.67 -3.09
CA THR A 167 -37.42 -2.65 -4.00
C THR A 167 -38.19 -1.56 -3.25
N LEU A 168 -37.95 -0.30 -3.63
CA LEU A 168 -38.72 0.85 -3.12
C LEU A 168 -40.07 0.94 -3.86
N THR A 169 -41.17 0.63 -3.16
CA THR A 169 -42.52 0.54 -3.77
C THR A 169 -43.46 1.69 -3.40
N LEU A 170 -43.07 2.57 -2.48
CA LEU A 170 -43.91 3.64 -1.94
C LEU A 170 -43.38 5.03 -2.32
N ASN A 171 -44.27 5.98 -2.60
CA ASN A 171 -43.93 7.39 -2.84
C ASN A 171 -43.74 8.15 -1.51
N ILE A 172 -42.69 7.80 -0.76
CA ILE A 172 -42.34 8.46 0.50
C ILE A 172 -40.88 8.92 0.47
N ASN A 173 -40.50 9.81 1.38
CA ASN A 173 -39.14 10.36 1.43
C ASN A 173 -38.18 9.34 2.04
N GLN A 174 -37.75 8.35 1.27
CA GLN A 174 -36.81 7.33 1.70
C GLN A 174 -35.79 7.02 0.60
N SER A 175 -34.64 6.53 1.03
CA SER A 175 -33.50 6.16 0.19
C SER A 175 -32.74 5.02 0.86
N TYR A 176 -31.81 4.43 0.11
CA TYR A 176 -30.75 3.61 0.67
C TYR A 176 -29.50 4.46 0.82
N GLU A 177 -28.95 4.52 2.03
CA GLU A 177 -27.69 5.19 2.37
C GLU A 177 -26.65 4.13 2.74
N ARG A 178 -25.45 4.24 2.18
CA ARG A 178 -24.30 3.39 2.48
C ARG A 178 -23.75 3.75 3.85
N LYS A 179 -23.47 2.73 4.65
CA LYS A 179 -22.94 2.85 6.02
C LYS A 179 -21.48 3.30 5.98
N ALA A 180 -20.93 3.90 7.04
CA ALA A 180 -21.59 4.27 8.29
C ALA A 180 -22.63 5.40 8.11
N GLY A 181 -22.48 6.21 7.06
CA GLY A 181 -23.37 7.31 6.69
C GLY A 181 -23.21 8.52 7.61
N GLY A 182 -23.95 9.59 7.32
CA GLY A 182 -23.91 10.83 8.11
C GLY A 182 -22.50 11.41 8.29
N THR A 183 -22.15 11.81 9.52
CA THR A 183 -20.84 12.44 9.84
C THR A 183 -19.66 11.48 9.81
N ASN A 184 -19.91 10.18 9.68
CA ASN A 184 -18.87 9.15 9.66
C ASN A 184 -18.52 8.69 8.24
N GLY A 185 -19.14 9.31 7.23
CA GLY A 185 -18.93 9.02 5.82
C GLY A 185 -19.55 7.68 5.37
N SER A 186 -19.71 7.54 4.05
CA SER A 186 -20.28 6.34 3.41
C SER A 186 -19.20 5.31 3.08
N CYS A 187 -18.45 4.91 4.10
CA CYS A 187 -17.16 4.24 3.95
C CYS A 187 -17.19 2.71 4.01
N LEU A 188 -18.35 2.07 4.18
CA LEU A 188 -18.43 0.61 4.28
C LEU A 188 -18.84 0.01 2.93
N ASP A 189 -18.02 -0.93 2.47
CA ASP A 189 -18.18 -1.64 1.21
C ASP A 189 -17.57 -3.04 1.33
N ASP A 190 -18.40 -4.01 1.72
CA ASP A 190 -18.03 -5.42 1.86
C ASP A 190 -18.52 -6.29 0.69
N GLU A 191 -18.77 -5.65 -0.46
CA GLU A 191 -19.29 -6.26 -1.68
C GLU A 191 -20.63 -6.97 -1.43
N ASN A 192 -21.44 -6.48 -0.49
CA ASN A 192 -22.74 -7.06 -0.20
C ASN A 192 -23.75 -5.97 0.14
N ASN A 193 -24.65 -5.70 -0.82
CA ASN A 193 -25.53 -4.54 -0.74
C ASN A 193 -26.39 -4.52 0.55
N SER A 194 -26.78 -5.68 1.09
CA SER A 194 -27.56 -5.78 2.34
C SER A 194 -26.80 -5.38 3.60
N THR A 195 -25.47 -5.54 3.60
CA THR A 195 -24.57 -5.16 4.69
C THR A 195 -24.09 -3.73 4.53
N ASP A 196 -23.88 -3.28 3.30
CA ASP A 196 -23.39 -1.93 2.97
C ASP A 196 -24.44 -0.85 3.17
N PHE A 197 -25.70 -1.10 2.79
CA PHE A 197 -26.74 -0.07 2.83
C PHE A 197 -27.70 -0.22 4.00
N ALA A 198 -28.27 0.90 4.43
CA ALA A 198 -29.41 0.99 5.34
C ALA A 198 -30.51 1.84 4.70
N LEU A 199 -31.77 1.51 5.01
CA LEU A 199 -32.88 2.36 4.61
C LEU A 199 -32.88 3.64 5.46
N ARG A 200 -32.87 4.80 4.80
CA ARG A 200 -32.92 6.12 5.42
C ARG A 200 -34.27 6.78 5.17
N ASN A 201 -34.87 7.38 6.21
CA ASN A 201 -36.13 8.12 6.13
C ASN A 201 -36.17 9.25 7.19
N PRO A 202 -36.08 10.54 6.81
CA PRO A 202 -36.04 11.06 5.44
C PRO A 202 -34.70 10.83 4.72
N SER A 203 -34.72 10.77 3.37
CA SER A 203 -33.50 10.86 2.55
C SER A 203 -32.71 12.13 2.86
N ASN A 204 -31.39 12.08 2.73
CA ASN A 204 -30.51 13.21 3.02
C ASN A 204 -29.40 13.37 1.96
N PRO A 205 -29.72 13.53 0.67
CA PRO A 205 -28.70 13.64 -0.35
C PRO A 205 -27.75 14.83 -0.10
N GLN A 206 -26.49 14.62 -0.42
CA GLN A 206 -25.32 15.50 -0.39
C GLN A 206 -24.83 15.71 -1.82
N ASN A 207 -24.16 16.83 -2.10
CA ASN A 207 -23.67 17.18 -3.44
C ASN A 207 -22.22 17.69 -3.37
N TYR A 208 -21.66 18.13 -4.50
CA TYR A 208 -20.28 18.59 -4.62
C TYR A 208 -19.93 19.78 -3.71
N SER A 209 -20.94 20.53 -3.25
CA SER A 209 -20.80 21.66 -2.33
C SER A 209 -21.04 21.30 -0.86
N SER A 210 -21.39 20.05 -0.56
CA SER A 210 -21.50 19.57 0.83
C SER A 210 -20.14 19.61 1.54
N PRO A 211 -20.11 19.80 2.87
CA PRO A 211 -18.89 19.64 3.65
C PRO A 211 -18.26 18.27 3.42
N PHE A 212 -16.93 18.23 3.33
CA PHE A 212 -16.21 16.97 3.18
C PHE A 212 -16.40 16.16 4.45
N THR A 213 -16.69 14.88 4.28
CA THR A 213 -16.83 13.93 5.37
C THR A 213 -15.76 12.88 5.14
N ILE A 214 -14.65 12.93 5.85
CA ILE A 214 -13.56 11.94 5.67
C ILE A 214 -13.94 10.65 6.40
N CYS A 215 -13.59 9.51 5.83
CA CYS A 215 -13.72 8.23 6.52
C CYS A 215 -12.86 8.25 7.79
N GLY A 216 -13.47 7.96 8.95
CA GLY A 216 -12.74 7.89 10.21
C GLY A 216 -11.63 6.82 10.14
N TYR A 217 -10.50 7.09 10.78
CA TYR A 217 -9.40 6.12 10.82
C TYR A 217 -9.67 5.08 11.90
N ALA A 218 -9.42 3.80 11.60
CA ALA A 218 -9.48 2.77 12.63
C ALA A 218 -8.37 3.01 13.68
N PRO A 219 -8.56 2.63 14.96
CA PRO A 219 -7.45 2.58 15.91
C PRO A 219 -6.25 1.90 15.27
N LEU A 220 -5.06 2.45 15.52
CA LEU A 220 -3.77 1.92 15.04
C LEU A 220 -3.53 2.02 13.54
N SER A 221 -4.34 2.83 12.84
CA SER A 221 -4.01 3.27 11.48
C SER A 221 -2.66 4.03 11.46
N LEU A 222 -2.30 4.68 12.57
CA LEU A 222 -0.97 5.18 12.88
C LEU A 222 -0.63 4.83 14.33
N ILE A 223 0.64 4.62 14.62
CA ILE A 223 1.12 4.14 15.92
C ILE A 223 2.27 5.03 16.40
N ILE A 224 2.24 5.50 17.64
CA ILE A 224 3.41 6.06 18.32
C ILE A 224 4.38 4.90 18.56
N ASN A 225 5.51 4.89 17.86
CA ASN A 225 6.42 3.75 17.74
C ASN A 225 7.61 3.80 18.69
N GLU A 226 8.15 4.99 18.94
CA GLU A 226 9.32 5.17 19.78
C GLU A 226 9.27 6.55 20.45
N VAL A 227 9.70 6.64 21.71
CA VAL A 227 9.71 7.88 22.47
C VAL A 227 11.02 8.01 23.26
N ALA A 228 11.79 9.04 22.94
CA ALA A 228 13.01 9.43 23.66
C ALA A 228 12.70 10.51 24.72
N TRP A 229 11.86 10.16 25.69
CA TRP A 229 11.39 11.10 26.70
C TRP A 229 12.48 11.67 27.61
N ALA A 230 13.68 11.08 27.64
CA ALA A 230 14.82 11.57 28.41
C ALA A 230 15.84 12.37 27.58
N GLY A 231 15.56 12.56 26.29
CA GLY A 231 16.48 13.14 25.33
C GLY A 231 17.65 12.23 24.96
N THR A 232 18.80 12.83 24.65
CA THR A 232 20.04 12.13 24.26
C THR A 232 21.15 12.35 25.29
N ALA A 233 22.21 11.54 25.23
CA ALA A 233 23.35 11.69 26.14
C ALA A 233 24.05 13.06 26.00
N ALA A 234 24.01 13.66 24.81
CA ALA A 234 24.49 15.01 24.59
C ALA A 234 23.65 16.08 25.30
N ASN A 235 22.33 15.91 25.39
CA ASN A 235 21.41 16.90 25.95
C ASN A 235 20.07 16.26 26.32
N ASP A 236 19.64 16.45 27.58
CA ASP A 236 18.37 15.93 28.10
C ASP A 236 17.14 16.63 27.53
N ALA A 237 17.32 17.79 26.88
CA ALA A 237 16.26 18.46 26.12
C ALA A 237 16.09 17.95 24.68
N HIS A 238 16.99 17.11 24.18
CA HIS A 238 16.94 16.53 22.82
C HIS A 238 15.94 15.35 22.74
N GLU A 239 14.71 15.61 23.19
CA GLU A 239 13.60 14.65 23.14
C GLU A 239 13.10 14.48 21.71
N TRP A 240 12.62 13.27 21.41
CA TRP A 240 12.03 12.97 20.11
C TRP A 240 10.97 11.87 20.21
N ILE A 241 10.07 11.87 19.24
CA ILE A 241 8.93 10.96 19.13
C ILE A 241 8.90 10.41 17.72
N GLU A 242 8.60 9.13 17.55
CA GLU A 242 8.41 8.54 16.23
C GLU A 242 7.00 7.98 16.07
N ILE A 243 6.41 8.19 14.90
CA ILE A 243 5.14 7.61 14.48
C ILE A 243 5.42 6.60 13.35
N TYR A 244 4.77 5.44 13.39
CA TYR A 244 4.84 4.39 12.38
C TYR A 244 3.48 4.15 11.73
N ASN A 245 3.48 3.93 10.42
CA ASN A 245 2.29 3.54 9.67
C ASN A 245 2.31 2.04 9.34
N PRO A 246 1.58 1.19 10.09
CA PRO A 246 1.48 -0.24 9.79
C PRO A 246 0.57 -0.56 8.61
N GLY A 247 -0.16 0.43 8.09
CA GLY A 247 -1.13 0.28 7.02
C GLY A 247 -0.49 0.12 5.65
N ALA A 248 -1.30 -0.34 4.68
CA ALA A 248 -0.88 -0.55 3.30
C ALA A 248 -0.89 0.74 2.45
N LEU A 249 -1.36 1.86 2.99
CA LEU A 249 -1.49 3.13 2.28
C LEU A 249 -0.79 4.27 3.04
N PRO A 250 -0.22 5.26 2.35
CA PRO A 250 0.34 6.45 2.99
C PRO A 250 -0.77 7.27 3.69
N ILE A 251 -0.43 7.91 4.81
CA ILE A 251 -1.34 8.76 5.59
C ILE A 251 -0.82 10.20 5.60
N ASP A 252 -1.67 11.15 5.21
CA ASP A 252 -1.42 12.58 5.26
C ASP A 252 -1.75 13.13 6.65
N LEU A 253 -0.75 13.59 7.40
CA LEU A 253 -0.97 14.14 8.74
C LEU A 253 -1.61 15.54 8.70
N LYS A 254 -1.44 16.31 7.62
CA LYS A 254 -2.06 17.65 7.47
C LYS A 254 -3.57 17.58 7.34
N SER A 255 -4.14 16.39 7.09
CA SER A 255 -5.59 16.19 7.02
C SER A 255 -6.33 16.41 8.35
N GLY A 256 -5.65 16.87 9.42
CA GLY A 256 -6.25 17.21 10.72
C GLY A 256 -5.78 16.35 11.89
N TRP A 257 -4.71 15.57 11.73
CA TRP A 257 -4.16 14.75 12.81
C TRP A 257 -3.56 15.61 13.92
N ARG A 258 -3.57 15.09 15.16
CA ARG A 258 -3.03 15.78 16.33
C ARG A 258 -2.32 14.82 17.27
N LEU A 259 -1.19 15.23 17.85
CA LEU A 259 -0.48 14.48 18.89
C LEU A 259 -0.39 15.34 20.16
N VAL A 260 -0.97 14.87 21.26
CA VAL A 260 -1.16 15.71 22.45
C VAL A 260 -0.72 14.97 23.71
N ALA A 261 0.17 15.61 24.46
CA ALA A 261 0.54 15.25 25.82
C ALA A 261 -0.56 15.63 26.83
N THR A 262 -0.68 14.86 27.91
CA THR A 262 -1.71 15.10 28.94
C THR A 262 -1.61 16.48 29.59
N ASP A 263 -0.41 17.03 29.75
CA ASP A 263 -0.23 18.37 30.32
C ASP A 263 -0.37 19.51 29.27
N GLY A 264 -0.60 19.15 28.01
CA GLY A 264 -0.71 20.06 26.87
C GLY A 264 0.62 20.45 26.24
N SER A 265 1.74 19.84 26.64
CA SER A 265 3.09 20.08 26.13
C SER A 265 3.81 18.74 25.91
N PRO A 266 4.02 18.27 24.67
CA PRO A 266 3.65 18.91 23.41
C PRO A 266 2.16 18.80 23.05
N ASN A 267 1.62 19.79 22.34
CA ASN A 267 0.30 19.75 21.72
C ASN A 267 0.45 20.12 20.24
N ILE A 268 0.57 19.10 19.41
CA ILE A 268 0.92 19.21 18.00
C ILE A 268 -0.35 19.08 17.18
N ASP A 269 -0.60 20.07 16.34
CA ASP A 269 -1.64 20.05 15.31
C ASP A 269 -0.96 20.06 13.94
N PHE A 270 -0.99 18.90 13.28
CA PHE A 270 -0.28 18.70 12.01
C PHE A 270 -0.90 19.49 10.86
N SER A 271 -2.14 19.99 10.98
CA SER A 271 -2.78 20.81 9.92
C SER A 271 -2.04 22.12 9.64
N THR A 272 -1.28 22.61 10.63
CA THR A 272 -0.47 23.83 10.52
C THR A 272 1.04 23.54 10.44
N ALA A 273 1.42 22.26 10.43
CA ALA A 273 2.82 21.85 10.49
C ALA A 273 3.60 22.22 9.22
N VAL A 274 4.86 22.60 9.43
CA VAL A 274 5.87 22.67 8.38
C VAL A 274 6.75 21.44 8.54
N CYS A 275 6.55 20.45 7.67
CA CYS A 275 7.26 19.18 7.69
C CYS A 275 8.28 19.11 6.55
N ALA A 276 9.16 18.11 6.60
CA ALA A 276 10.11 17.81 5.54
C ALA A 276 9.42 17.52 4.18
N THR A 277 8.18 16.98 4.21
CA THR A 277 7.33 16.84 3.04
C THR A 277 6.16 17.85 3.04
N PRO A 278 5.65 18.29 1.87
CA PRO A 278 4.58 19.28 1.79
C PRO A 278 3.31 18.92 2.58
N ASN A 279 3.01 17.63 2.72
CA ASN A 279 1.81 17.09 3.38
C ASN A 279 2.11 16.27 4.65
N CYS A 280 3.31 16.35 5.22
CA CYS A 280 3.65 15.59 6.43
C CYS A 280 3.27 14.09 6.32
N THR A 281 3.51 13.48 5.15
CA THR A 281 2.97 12.16 4.83
C THR A 281 3.79 11.05 5.49
N VAL A 282 3.13 10.07 6.11
CA VAL A 282 3.75 8.83 6.60
C VAL A 282 3.50 7.72 5.59
N PRO A 283 4.51 7.23 4.84
CA PRO A 283 4.35 6.16 3.87
C PRO A 283 3.83 4.86 4.50
N ALA A 284 3.23 3.97 3.70
CA ALA A 284 2.87 2.62 4.14
C ALA A 284 4.13 1.86 4.61
N GLY A 285 4.10 1.32 5.83
CA GLY A 285 5.29 0.72 6.47
C GLY A 285 6.40 1.72 6.79
N GLY A 286 6.13 3.02 6.72
CA GLY A 286 7.08 4.10 6.94
C GLY A 286 7.04 4.68 8.36
N TYR A 287 8.09 5.42 8.69
CA TYR A 287 8.29 6.11 9.96
C TYR A 287 8.24 7.63 9.76
N PHE A 288 7.81 8.36 10.78
CA PHE A 288 7.75 9.80 10.81
C PHE A 288 8.36 10.29 12.13
N LEU A 289 9.54 10.89 12.05
CA LEU A 289 10.38 11.31 13.16
C LEU A 289 10.08 12.76 13.55
N LEU A 290 9.79 12.99 14.83
CA LEU A 290 9.55 14.29 15.42
C LEU A 290 10.66 14.63 16.40
N GLU A 291 11.36 15.74 16.21
CA GLU A 291 12.38 16.22 17.15
C GLU A 291 11.97 17.50 17.86
N ARG A 292 12.36 17.64 19.12
CA ARG A 292 12.00 18.80 19.93
C ARG A 292 12.97 19.97 19.71
N ASP A 293 12.40 21.15 19.47
CA ASP A 293 13.03 22.48 19.40
C ASP A 293 14.11 22.66 18.30
N THR A 294 14.69 21.57 17.77
CA THR A 294 15.71 21.55 16.73
C THR A 294 15.66 20.24 15.95
N ASP A 295 16.17 20.26 14.71
CA ASP A 295 16.44 19.09 13.87
C ASP A 295 17.92 18.68 14.03
N GLY A 296 18.27 18.32 15.26
CA GLY A 296 19.67 18.09 15.65
C GLY A 296 19.82 17.35 16.98
N ALA A 297 18.71 16.84 17.52
CA ALA A 297 18.73 15.83 18.56
C ALA A 297 19.40 14.57 18.01
N ILE A 298 19.08 14.19 16.77
CA ILE A 298 19.72 13.12 16.01
C ILE A 298 20.44 13.78 14.82
N SER A 299 21.76 13.90 14.93
CA SER A 299 22.55 14.80 14.08
C SER A 299 22.77 14.32 12.64
N ASP A 300 22.57 13.03 12.39
CA ASP A 300 22.78 12.36 11.09
C ASP A 300 21.49 11.80 10.47
N ILE A 301 20.33 12.04 11.10
CA ILE A 301 19.02 11.63 10.60
C ILE A 301 18.07 12.83 10.72
N PHE A 302 17.63 13.36 9.58
CA PHE A 302 16.69 14.47 9.57
C PHE A 302 15.32 14.08 10.15
N ALA A 303 14.82 14.94 11.03
CA ALA A 303 13.46 14.92 11.52
C ALA A 303 12.48 15.23 10.37
N ASP A 304 11.35 14.55 10.37
CA ASP A 304 10.25 14.87 9.45
C ASP A 304 9.44 16.09 9.94
N TYR A 305 9.50 16.37 11.24
CA TYR A 305 8.89 17.55 11.86
C TYR A 305 9.64 18.00 13.14
N VAL A 306 9.81 19.30 13.32
CA VAL A 306 10.32 19.87 14.57
C VAL A 306 9.17 20.43 15.40
N TYR A 307 8.99 19.94 16.62
CA TYR A 307 7.94 20.36 17.54
C TYR A 307 8.47 21.17 18.71
N THR A 308 7.59 21.85 19.43
CA THR A 308 7.91 22.56 20.68
C THR A 308 7.10 21.99 21.83
N GLY A 309 7.66 22.08 23.04
CA GLY A 309 7.05 21.54 24.26
C GLY A 309 7.81 20.32 24.74
N ALA A 310 8.13 20.29 26.03
CA ALA A 310 8.94 19.25 26.65
C ALA A 310 8.09 18.06 27.07
N LEU A 311 8.66 16.85 27.06
CA LEU A 311 8.09 15.72 27.75
C LEU A 311 8.49 15.74 29.24
N ALA A 312 7.60 15.27 30.11
CA ALA A 312 7.87 15.15 31.52
C ALA A 312 8.74 13.92 31.79
N ASN A 313 10.00 14.13 32.22
CA ASN A 313 10.91 13.06 32.65
C ASN A 313 10.35 12.16 33.79
N GLY A 314 9.38 12.68 34.57
CA GLY A 314 8.68 11.92 35.61
C GLY A 314 7.56 11.00 35.10
N GLY A 315 7.27 11.06 33.81
CA GLY A 315 6.19 10.34 33.14
C GLY A 315 4.93 11.18 32.91
N GLU A 316 4.28 10.91 31.78
CA GLU A 316 3.01 11.47 31.33
C GLU A 316 2.42 10.58 30.22
N SER A 317 1.34 10.98 29.56
CA SER A 317 0.82 10.25 28.39
C SER A 317 0.83 11.10 27.13
N LEU A 318 1.05 10.46 25.99
CA LEU A 318 0.85 11.01 24.65
C LEU A 318 -0.37 10.35 24.00
N THR A 319 -1.18 11.14 23.32
CA THR A 319 -2.38 10.66 22.62
C THR A 319 -2.39 11.18 21.18
N LEU A 320 -2.48 10.24 20.23
CA LEU A 320 -2.63 10.52 18.80
C LEU A 320 -4.11 10.53 18.44
N TYR A 321 -4.58 11.62 17.84
CA TYR A 321 -5.94 11.82 17.37
C TYR A 321 -5.98 11.89 15.85
N ASP A 322 -7.04 11.32 15.27
CA ASP A 322 -7.37 11.50 13.86
C ASP A 322 -8.07 12.84 13.60
N PRO A 323 -8.34 13.18 12.32
CA PRO A 323 -9.06 14.40 11.94
C PRO A 323 -10.47 14.56 12.51
N THR A 324 -11.11 13.46 12.94
CA THR A 324 -12.43 13.47 13.57
C THR A 324 -12.35 13.68 15.09
N ASN A 325 -11.14 13.81 15.64
CA ASN A 325 -10.78 13.78 17.06
C ASN A 325 -11.03 12.42 17.74
N ALA A 326 -11.09 11.32 16.98
CA ALA A 326 -11.04 9.98 17.55
C ALA A 326 -9.61 9.69 18.03
N VAL A 327 -9.48 9.03 19.19
CA VAL A 327 -8.17 8.53 19.66
C VAL A 327 -7.79 7.33 18.79
N ILE A 328 -6.62 7.42 18.17
CA ILE A 328 -6.07 6.36 17.33
C ILE A 328 -5.06 5.51 18.08
N ASP A 329 -4.26 6.14 18.92
CA ASP A 329 -3.18 5.48 19.67
C ASP A 329 -2.71 6.33 20.86
N THR A 330 -2.08 5.69 21.85
CA THR A 330 -1.49 6.32 23.02
C THR A 330 -0.12 5.75 23.38
N ALA A 331 0.76 6.59 23.93
CA ALA A 331 1.92 6.14 24.68
C ALA A 331 1.69 6.44 26.17
N ASN A 332 1.82 5.43 27.02
CA ASN A 332 1.57 5.52 28.47
C ASN A 332 0.16 6.08 28.81
N GLY A 333 -0.89 5.61 28.10
CA GLY A 333 -2.24 6.17 28.16
C GLY A 333 -2.92 6.16 29.54
N ASN A 334 -2.44 5.35 30.47
CA ASN A 334 -2.85 5.34 31.88
C ASN A 334 -2.22 6.48 32.72
N GLY A 335 -1.20 7.15 32.19
CA GLY A 335 -0.39 8.16 32.86
C GLY A 335 0.51 7.59 33.97
N GLY A 336 1.22 8.49 34.66
CA GLY A 336 2.24 8.09 35.65
C GLY A 336 3.62 7.93 35.01
N ALA A 337 4.53 7.21 35.66
CA ALA A 337 5.90 7.04 35.19
C ALA A 337 5.97 6.36 33.82
N TRP A 338 6.93 6.73 32.97
CA TRP A 338 7.14 6.08 31.68
C TRP A 338 7.38 4.57 31.87
N PRO A 339 6.70 3.71 31.09
CA PRO A 339 6.74 2.26 31.30
C PRO A 339 8.06 1.63 30.85
N ALA A 340 8.80 2.29 29.96
CA ALA A 340 10.16 1.92 29.57
C ALA A 340 10.98 3.15 29.15
N GLY A 341 12.18 2.93 28.61
CA GLY A 341 13.21 3.95 28.48
C GLY A 341 14.06 4.09 29.75
N ASN A 342 15.16 4.84 29.67
CA ASN A 342 16.06 5.03 30.82
C ASN A 342 16.81 6.36 30.73
N ALA A 343 16.53 7.28 31.65
CA ALA A 343 17.18 8.59 31.70
C ALA A 343 18.67 8.59 32.10
N THR A 344 19.20 7.49 32.66
CA THR A 344 20.63 7.37 32.97
C THR A 344 21.44 6.98 31.73
N THR A 345 20.87 6.11 30.89
CA THR A 345 21.51 5.65 29.65
C THR A 345 20.99 6.36 28.40
N PHE A 346 20.03 7.27 28.55
CA PHE A 346 19.29 7.93 27.47
C PHE A 346 18.70 6.92 26.46
N SER A 347 18.31 5.75 26.98
CA SER A 347 17.65 4.72 26.18
C SER A 347 16.21 5.12 25.92
N THR A 348 15.79 5.01 24.67
CA THR A 348 14.42 5.25 24.26
C THR A 348 13.49 4.16 24.76
N MET A 349 12.22 4.54 24.78
CA MET A 349 11.10 3.64 24.94
C MET A 349 10.63 3.19 23.55
N GLU A 350 10.83 1.92 23.21
CA GLU A 350 10.51 1.33 21.91
C GLU A 350 9.27 0.45 22.01
N ARG A 351 8.39 0.55 21.02
CA ARG A 351 7.16 -0.22 20.98
C ARG A 351 7.40 -1.64 20.47
N ASN A 352 6.75 -2.59 21.13
CA ASN A 352 6.63 -3.96 20.69
C ASN A 352 5.27 -4.18 20.04
N LEU A 353 5.26 -4.21 18.71
CA LEU A 353 4.04 -4.42 17.91
C LEU A 353 3.43 -5.82 18.08
N THR A 354 4.09 -6.75 18.78
CA THR A 354 3.54 -8.09 19.09
C THR A 354 2.78 -8.16 20.41
N LEU A 355 2.73 -7.06 21.18
CA LEU A 355 2.06 -7.00 22.48
C LEU A 355 0.82 -6.09 22.42
N PRO A 356 -0.12 -6.21 23.37
CA PRO A 356 -1.34 -5.40 23.38
C PRO A 356 -1.01 -3.91 23.36
N ILE A 357 -1.34 -3.30 22.24
CA ILE A 357 -1.18 -1.89 21.95
C ILE A 357 -1.98 -1.05 22.96
N ASP A 358 -1.47 0.14 23.32
CA ASP A 358 -2.00 1.03 24.36
C ASP A 358 -1.87 0.49 25.80
N SER A 359 -0.91 -0.41 26.03
CA SER A 359 -0.53 -0.85 27.38
C SER A 359 0.94 -0.59 27.68
N ASP A 360 1.26 -0.37 28.95
CA ASP A 360 2.65 -0.26 29.45
C ASP A 360 3.50 -1.47 29.08
N SER A 361 2.88 -2.65 28.97
CA SER A 361 3.58 -3.89 28.62
C SER A 361 4.06 -3.93 27.18
N ALA A 362 3.51 -3.09 26.29
CA ALA A 362 3.93 -2.99 24.90
C ALA A 362 5.19 -2.14 24.70
N TRP A 363 5.79 -1.61 25.77
CA TRP A 363 6.98 -0.76 25.70
C TRP A 363 8.19 -1.45 26.32
N TYR A 364 9.33 -1.41 25.65
CA TYR A 364 10.61 -1.89 26.20
C TYR A 364 11.70 -0.84 26.02
N THR A 365 12.74 -0.94 26.85
CA THR A 365 13.88 -0.04 26.81
C THR A 365 14.86 -0.53 25.75
N ASN A 366 15.29 0.34 24.82
CA ASN A 366 16.35 0.00 23.88
C ASN A 366 17.62 -0.45 24.63
N ASN A 367 18.10 -1.64 24.30
CA ASN A 367 19.20 -2.31 24.99
C ASN A 367 20.58 -2.02 24.37
N GLY A 368 20.62 -1.21 23.32
CA GLY A 368 21.81 -0.77 22.61
C GLY A 368 22.42 -1.76 21.62
N ILE A 369 21.76 -2.90 21.34
CA ILE A 369 22.22 -3.87 20.34
C ILE A 369 21.94 -3.35 18.93
N THR A 370 20.71 -2.92 18.70
CA THR A 370 20.29 -2.27 17.46
C THR A 370 20.11 -0.80 17.77
N ARG A 371 20.80 0.05 17.03
CA ARG A 371 20.79 1.50 17.21
C ARG A 371 20.86 2.15 15.84
N ASN A 372 20.21 3.29 15.68
CA ASN A 372 20.34 4.13 14.51
C ASN A 372 20.56 5.58 14.91
N GLY A 373 21.47 6.27 14.24
CA GLY A 373 21.75 7.68 14.47
C GLY A 373 22.78 8.01 15.55
N LEU A 374 23.20 9.28 15.53
CA LEU A 374 24.20 9.90 16.38
C LEU A 374 23.60 11.12 17.09
N ASP A 375 23.94 11.34 18.36
CA ASP A 375 23.55 12.55 19.05
C ASP A 375 24.36 13.77 18.57
N TYR A 376 24.06 14.95 19.10
CA TYR A 376 24.75 16.19 18.79
C TYR A 376 26.29 16.14 19.00
N ASN A 377 26.78 15.28 19.90
CA ASN A 377 28.21 15.11 20.14
C ASN A 377 28.84 14.05 19.23
N GLN A 378 28.09 13.51 18.26
CA GLN A 378 28.46 12.44 17.35
C GLN A 378 28.64 11.08 18.02
N ASP A 379 28.04 10.88 19.20
CA ASP A 379 28.02 9.59 19.89
C ASP A 379 26.75 8.80 19.50
N PRO A 380 26.82 7.47 19.31
CA PRO A 380 25.64 6.69 18.92
C PRO A 380 24.53 6.72 19.97
N ILE A 381 23.30 7.07 19.55
CA ILE A 381 22.14 7.16 20.42
C ILE A 381 21.60 5.78 20.79
N MET A 382 20.88 5.69 21.90
CA MET A 382 20.27 4.45 22.40
C MET A 382 18.81 4.34 21.96
N GLY A 383 18.56 4.34 20.64
CA GLY A 383 17.25 4.21 20.01
C GLY A 383 17.35 3.79 18.55
N THR A 384 16.22 3.60 17.86
CA THR A 384 16.14 3.12 16.47
C THR A 384 15.32 4.01 15.53
N PRO A 385 15.54 5.35 15.53
CA PRO A 385 14.80 6.26 14.64
C PRO A 385 14.91 5.82 13.17
N LYS A 386 13.80 5.90 12.45
CA LYS A 386 13.59 5.51 11.05
C LYS A 386 13.98 4.06 10.73
N LEU A 387 14.14 3.20 11.73
CA LEU A 387 14.37 1.76 11.57
C LEU A 387 13.34 0.97 12.39
N SER A 388 13.22 -0.32 12.08
CA SER A 388 12.40 -1.21 12.88
C SER A 388 13.00 -1.44 14.26
N ASN A 389 12.19 -1.24 15.31
CA ASN A 389 12.56 -1.52 16.69
C ASN A 389 13.05 -2.97 16.85
N ALA A 390 14.06 -3.18 17.69
CA ALA A 390 14.73 -4.46 17.76
C ALA A 390 14.13 -5.42 18.79
N PRO A 391 13.79 -6.67 18.41
CA PRO A 391 13.40 -7.67 19.38
C PRO A 391 14.58 -7.97 20.33
N THR A 392 14.35 -7.91 21.64
CA THR A 392 15.37 -8.17 22.66
C THR A 392 15.93 -9.61 22.59
N SER A 393 17.12 -9.74 21.97
CA SER A 393 18.20 -10.76 22.04
C SER A 393 17.94 -12.25 22.40
N THR A 394 18.49 -13.16 21.56
CA THR A 394 19.47 -14.21 21.95
C THR A 394 20.31 -14.66 20.72
N PRO A 395 21.50 -15.31 20.87
CA PRO A 395 22.80 -14.83 20.43
C PRO A 395 23.29 -15.27 19.03
N THR A 396 24.22 -14.49 18.50
CA THR A 396 24.93 -14.50 17.21
C THR A 396 25.69 -15.80 16.85
N PRO A 397 25.65 -16.25 15.58
CA PRO A 397 26.68 -17.10 14.98
C PRO A 397 27.64 -16.33 14.06
N THR A 398 28.89 -16.77 14.09
CA THR A 398 30.14 -16.23 13.52
C THR A 398 30.20 -16.22 11.98
N ASN A 399 30.78 -15.14 11.41
CA ASN A 399 31.05 -14.96 9.98
C ASN A 399 31.98 -16.04 9.39
N THR A 400 31.67 -16.53 8.18
CA THR A 400 32.58 -17.29 7.31
C THR A 400 32.58 -16.70 5.89
N SER A 401 33.76 -16.63 5.29
CA SER A 401 34.15 -15.83 4.12
C SER A 401 33.47 -16.15 2.78
N THR A 402 33.23 -15.09 2.01
CA THR A 402 32.81 -15.02 0.60
C THR A 402 33.84 -15.64 -0.37
N PRO A 403 33.46 -16.46 -1.37
CA PRO A 403 34.30 -16.73 -2.53
C PRO A 403 34.01 -15.74 -3.68
N THR A 404 35.11 -15.30 -4.29
CA THR A 404 35.25 -14.36 -5.42
C THR A 404 34.59 -14.86 -6.71
N SER A 405 33.97 -13.97 -7.48
CA SER A 405 33.42 -14.24 -8.81
C SER A 405 34.52 -14.31 -9.89
N THR A 406 34.39 -15.27 -10.82
CA THR A 406 35.23 -15.41 -12.03
C THR A 406 34.36 -15.18 -13.27
N SER A 407 34.91 -14.50 -14.29
CA SER A 407 34.20 -13.97 -15.45
C SER A 407 33.82 -15.00 -16.55
N THR A 408 32.57 -14.88 -17.00
CA THR A 408 32.02 -14.87 -18.38
C THR A 408 32.42 -15.93 -19.43
N LEU A 409 31.40 -16.58 -20.02
CA LEU A 409 31.24 -16.71 -21.49
C LEU A 409 29.73 -16.73 -21.88
N THR A 410 29.41 -16.05 -22.98
CA THR A 410 28.09 -15.95 -23.65
C THR A 410 27.71 -17.26 -24.38
N PRO A 411 26.47 -17.79 -24.26
CA PRO A 411 25.55 -17.89 -25.42
C PRO A 411 24.02 -17.85 -25.04
N THR A 412 23.17 -17.12 -25.78
CA THR A 412 22.18 -17.59 -26.81
C THR A 412 20.80 -18.08 -26.29
N ILE A 413 19.73 -17.47 -26.82
CA ILE A 413 18.27 -17.75 -26.77
C ILE A 413 17.69 -18.12 -25.39
N THR A 414 16.96 -17.20 -24.74
CA THR A 414 16.25 -17.49 -23.48
C THR A 414 14.80 -17.90 -23.73
N THR A 415 14.56 -19.18 -23.48
CA THR A 415 13.30 -19.90 -23.36
C THR A 415 12.45 -19.38 -22.19
N THR A 416 11.15 -19.72 -22.17
CA THR A 416 10.25 -19.66 -21.00
C THR A 416 11.01 -19.98 -19.70
N PRO A 417 10.87 -19.20 -18.62
CA PRO A 417 11.64 -19.43 -17.40
C PRO A 417 11.38 -20.83 -16.85
N SER A 418 12.38 -21.69 -17.04
CA SER A 418 12.43 -23.05 -16.52
C SER A 418 13.79 -23.25 -15.83
N GLY A 419 14.03 -22.37 -14.86
CA GLY A 419 15.17 -22.46 -13.97
C GLY A 419 14.92 -23.53 -12.91
N ALA A 420 15.97 -24.03 -12.26
CA ALA A 420 15.75 -24.84 -11.07
C ALA A 420 14.92 -24.02 -10.06
N ARG A 421 13.86 -24.62 -9.53
CA ARG A 421 12.86 -24.03 -8.61
C ARG A 421 12.04 -22.88 -9.17
N SER A 422 11.91 -22.77 -10.49
CA SER A 422 10.89 -21.88 -11.06
C SER A 422 9.47 -22.35 -10.70
N VAL A 423 9.27 -23.66 -10.54
CA VAL A 423 8.09 -24.27 -9.92
C VAL A 423 8.58 -25.21 -8.83
N ILE A 424 7.90 -25.20 -7.69
CA ILE A 424 8.25 -25.95 -6.50
C ILE A 424 7.23 -27.06 -6.28
N ILE A 425 7.69 -28.28 -5.97
CA ILE A 425 6.83 -29.30 -5.36
C ILE A 425 6.56 -28.81 -3.94
N ASN A 426 5.31 -28.45 -3.65
CA ASN A 426 4.92 -27.65 -2.50
C ASN A 426 4.37 -28.49 -1.35
N GLU A 427 3.52 -29.45 -1.66
CA GLU A 427 2.82 -30.26 -0.66
C GLU A 427 2.49 -31.63 -1.24
N ILE A 428 2.64 -32.69 -0.44
CA ILE A 428 2.41 -34.07 -0.86
C ILE A 428 1.62 -34.84 0.22
N ALA A 429 0.45 -35.35 -0.15
CA ALA A 429 -0.37 -36.25 0.67
C ALA A 429 -0.10 -37.72 0.34
N TRP A 430 1.14 -38.17 0.56
CA TRP A 430 1.60 -39.51 0.17
C TRP A 430 0.91 -40.66 0.93
N ALA A 431 0.23 -40.38 2.04
CA ALA A 431 -0.54 -41.37 2.78
C ALA A 431 -2.05 -41.32 2.48
N GLY A 432 -2.46 -40.40 1.62
CA GLY A 432 -3.83 -40.07 1.35
C GLY A 432 -4.51 -39.26 2.45
N THR A 433 -5.84 -39.40 2.58
CA THR A 433 -6.64 -38.70 3.60
C THR A 433 -7.28 -39.66 4.61
N THR A 434 -7.93 -39.10 5.63
CA THR A 434 -8.71 -39.86 6.62
C THR A 434 -10.01 -40.48 6.07
N SER A 435 -10.34 -40.31 4.78
CA SER A 435 -11.53 -40.94 4.18
C SER A 435 -11.46 -42.47 4.22
N GLY A 436 -10.26 -43.04 4.28
CA GLY A 436 -10.00 -44.48 4.20
C GLY A 436 -10.11 -45.04 2.78
N LEU A 437 -10.29 -44.18 1.77
CA LEU A 437 -10.13 -44.54 0.36
C LEU A 437 -8.63 -44.66 0.04
N SER A 438 -8.28 -45.66 -0.76
CA SER A 438 -6.88 -46.04 -1.03
C SER A 438 -6.19 -45.21 -2.12
N ASP A 439 -6.96 -44.33 -2.74
CA ASP A 439 -6.65 -43.48 -3.89
C ASP A 439 -6.66 -41.99 -3.54
N ASP A 440 -6.89 -41.63 -2.27
CA ASP A 440 -6.98 -40.24 -1.79
C ASP A 440 -5.61 -39.50 -1.70
N GLU A 441 -4.65 -39.84 -2.56
CA GLU A 441 -3.33 -39.22 -2.63
C GLU A 441 -3.35 -37.98 -3.54
N TRP A 442 -2.67 -36.91 -3.13
CA TRP A 442 -2.57 -35.70 -3.94
C TRP A 442 -1.21 -35.03 -3.81
N ILE A 443 -0.86 -34.25 -4.83
CA ILE A 443 0.40 -33.51 -4.94
C ILE A 443 0.08 -32.08 -5.37
N GLU A 444 0.78 -31.10 -4.82
CA GLU A 444 0.66 -29.71 -5.22
C GLU A 444 1.99 -29.14 -5.71
N LEU A 445 1.91 -28.38 -6.79
CA LEU A 445 2.98 -27.52 -7.27
C LEU A 445 2.69 -26.06 -6.93
N TYR A 446 3.72 -25.28 -6.62
CA TYR A 446 3.64 -23.85 -6.34
C TYR A 446 4.57 -23.06 -7.26
N ASN A 447 4.08 -21.94 -7.77
CA ASN A 447 4.88 -20.98 -8.51
C ASN A 447 5.27 -19.80 -7.59
N PRO A 448 6.50 -19.78 -7.03
CA PRO A 448 6.96 -18.67 -6.19
C PRO A 448 7.28 -17.39 -7.00
N GLY A 449 7.26 -17.48 -8.32
CA GLY A 449 7.59 -16.38 -9.22
C GLY A 449 6.44 -15.39 -9.41
N SER A 450 6.78 -14.24 -9.97
CA SER A 450 5.86 -13.14 -10.26
C SER A 450 5.19 -13.22 -11.65
N ILE A 451 5.42 -14.31 -12.40
CA ILE A 451 4.81 -14.56 -13.72
C ILE A 451 4.17 -15.94 -13.77
N SER A 452 3.15 -16.12 -14.61
CA SER A 452 2.57 -17.44 -14.87
C SER A 452 3.58 -18.35 -15.58
N ILE A 453 3.67 -19.61 -15.15
CA ILE A 453 4.55 -20.62 -15.76
C ILE A 453 3.70 -21.65 -16.47
N SER A 454 3.96 -21.84 -17.77
CA SER A 454 3.36 -22.93 -18.52
C SER A 454 4.01 -24.27 -18.16
N LEU A 455 3.19 -25.24 -17.78
CA LEU A 455 3.58 -26.63 -17.55
C LEU A 455 3.41 -27.48 -18.81
N SER A 456 3.05 -26.91 -19.96
CA SER A 456 2.75 -27.69 -21.16
C SER A 456 3.93 -28.59 -21.55
N GLY A 457 3.72 -29.91 -21.52
CA GLY A 457 4.75 -30.91 -21.84
C GLY A 457 5.74 -31.19 -20.70
N TRP A 458 5.58 -30.59 -19.53
CA TRP A 458 6.34 -30.94 -18.32
C TRP A 458 5.94 -32.34 -17.84
N SER A 459 6.73 -32.90 -16.93
CA SER A 459 6.38 -34.16 -16.27
C SER A 459 6.81 -34.21 -14.80
N LEU A 460 6.01 -34.83 -13.94
CA LEU A 460 6.38 -35.17 -12.57
C LEU A 460 6.52 -36.69 -12.48
N LYS A 461 7.71 -37.16 -12.10
CA LYS A 461 8.04 -38.58 -12.12
C LYS A 461 8.52 -39.06 -10.76
N ALA A 462 7.94 -40.17 -10.33
CA ALA A 462 8.44 -40.98 -9.24
C ALA A 462 9.64 -41.82 -9.68
N ALA A 463 10.52 -42.14 -8.72
CA ALA A 463 11.77 -42.86 -9.00
C ALA A 463 11.55 -44.32 -9.39
N ASP A 464 10.48 -44.95 -8.91
CA ASP A 464 10.13 -46.32 -9.28
C ASP A 464 9.40 -46.43 -10.63
N GLY A 465 8.99 -45.28 -11.19
CA GLY A 465 8.30 -45.13 -12.46
C GLY A 465 6.80 -44.85 -12.36
N ASP A 466 6.21 -44.86 -11.16
CA ASP A 466 4.78 -44.63 -10.93
C ASP A 466 4.55 -43.79 -9.64
N PRO A 467 3.91 -42.61 -9.69
CA PRO A 467 3.28 -41.99 -10.84
C PRO A 467 4.26 -41.35 -11.84
N ASN A 468 3.89 -41.37 -13.11
CA ASN A 468 4.54 -40.62 -14.19
C ASN A 468 3.52 -39.67 -14.83
N ILE A 469 3.39 -38.50 -14.23
CA ILE A 469 2.40 -37.50 -14.58
C ILE A 469 2.94 -36.63 -15.71
N THR A 470 2.14 -36.43 -16.76
CA THR A 470 2.44 -35.50 -17.84
C THR A 470 1.41 -34.37 -17.83
N PHE A 471 1.89 -33.14 -17.98
CA PHE A 471 1.03 -31.96 -17.95
C PHE A 471 0.55 -31.64 -19.37
N PRO A 472 -0.77 -31.51 -19.59
CA PRO A 472 -1.34 -31.32 -20.92
C PRO A 472 -0.98 -29.96 -21.51
N SER A 473 -1.15 -29.83 -22.83
CA SER A 473 -1.08 -28.53 -23.49
C SER A 473 -2.10 -27.56 -22.88
N GLY A 474 -1.65 -26.37 -22.50
CA GLY A 474 -2.46 -25.36 -21.83
C GLY A 474 -2.37 -25.38 -20.29
N ALA A 475 -1.75 -26.40 -19.68
CA ALA A 475 -1.49 -26.38 -18.25
C ALA A 475 -0.55 -25.22 -17.88
N SER A 476 -0.90 -24.47 -16.84
CA SER A 476 -0.11 -23.35 -16.33
C SER A 476 -0.41 -23.06 -14.86
N ILE A 477 0.58 -22.55 -14.15
CA ILE A 477 0.44 -22.05 -12.78
C ILE A 477 0.59 -20.52 -12.77
N PRO A 478 -0.42 -19.74 -12.36
CA PRO A 478 -0.28 -18.29 -12.20
C PRO A 478 0.86 -17.89 -11.24
N ALA A 479 1.27 -16.64 -11.28
CA ALA A 479 2.22 -16.08 -10.32
C ALA A 479 1.69 -16.24 -8.87
N GLY A 480 2.51 -16.77 -7.96
CA GLY A 480 2.06 -17.09 -6.60
C GLY A 480 0.94 -18.14 -6.52
N GLY A 481 0.63 -18.82 -7.64
CA GLY A 481 -0.45 -19.79 -7.74
C GLY A 481 -0.02 -21.22 -7.42
N TYR A 482 -1.01 -22.09 -7.30
CA TYR A 482 -0.86 -23.51 -7.02
C TYR A 482 -1.44 -24.36 -8.17
N TYR A 483 -0.95 -25.59 -8.31
CA TYR A 483 -1.48 -26.58 -9.26
C TYR A 483 -1.69 -27.90 -8.52
N LEU A 484 -2.95 -28.24 -8.28
CA LEU A 484 -3.37 -29.39 -7.50
C LEU A 484 -3.57 -30.62 -8.40
N LEU A 485 -2.92 -31.72 -8.02
CA LEU A 485 -2.98 -33.01 -8.68
C LEU A 485 -3.65 -34.03 -7.75
N GLU A 486 -4.78 -34.59 -8.17
CA GLU A 486 -5.48 -35.65 -7.42
C GLU A 486 -5.40 -36.98 -8.14
N ARG A 487 -5.32 -38.06 -7.38
CA ARG A 487 -5.20 -39.39 -7.95
C ARG A 487 -6.58 -39.97 -8.26
N ASP A 488 -6.68 -40.59 -9.45
CA ASP A 488 -7.81 -41.33 -10.01
C ASP A 488 -9.10 -40.51 -10.27
N ASP A 489 -9.56 -39.69 -9.31
CA ASP A 489 -10.68 -38.77 -9.46
C ASP A 489 -10.47 -37.42 -8.72
N ASP A 490 -11.45 -36.51 -8.86
CA ASP A 490 -11.43 -35.15 -8.31
C ASP A 490 -12.30 -35.05 -7.05
N ASN A 491 -12.25 -36.07 -6.18
CA ASN A 491 -12.97 -36.10 -4.91
C ASN A 491 -12.04 -36.25 -3.69
N THR A 492 -10.73 -36.35 -3.88
CA THR A 492 -9.77 -36.48 -2.79
C THR A 492 -9.83 -35.24 -1.89
N VAL A 493 -9.83 -34.05 -2.50
CA VAL A 493 -10.17 -32.78 -1.86
C VAL A 493 -11.55 -32.34 -2.37
N SER A 494 -12.60 -33.00 -1.87
CA SER A 494 -13.98 -32.91 -2.35
C SER A 494 -14.62 -31.51 -2.48
N ASP A 495 -14.07 -30.48 -1.85
CA ASP A 495 -14.56 -29.10 -1.90
C ASP A 495 -13.61 -28.12 -2.62
N ILE A 496 -12.50 -28.62 -3.17
CA ILE A 496 -11.51 -27.84 -3.93
C ILE A 496 -11.14 -28.62 -5.19
N ASN A 497 -11.63 -28.16 -6.35
CA ASN A 497 -11.33 -28.83 -7.62
C ASN A 497 -9.82 -28.92 -7.89
N ALA A 498 -9.35 -30.11 -8.26
CA ALA A 498 -8.04 -30.37 -8.82
C ALA A 498 -7.86 -29.66 -10.17
N ASP A 499 -6.63 -29.27 -10.47
CA ASP A 499 -6.28 -28.75 -11.79
C ASP A 499 -6.06 -29.87 -12.79
N GLN A 500 -5.70 -31.07 -12.30
CA GLN A 500 -5.59 -32.28 -13.11
C GLN A 500 -5.68 -33.53 -12.24
N THR A 501 -6.36 -34.57 -12.74
CA THR A 501 -6.27 -35.90 -12.16
C THR A 501 -5.12 -36.71 -12.77
N TYR A 502 -4.53 -37.62 -12.01
CA TYR A 502 -3.47 -38.52 -12.45
C TYR A 502 -3.71 -39.96 -12.00
N THR A 503 -3.00 -40.91 -12.59
CA THR A 503 -3.02 -42.31 -12.18
C THR A 503 -1.64 -42.73 -11.70
N GLY A 504 -1.59 -43.75 -10.84
CA GLY A 504 -0.37 -44.24 -10.21
C GLY A 504 -0.37 -43.99 -8.72
N THR A 505 0.49 -44.68 -7.97
CA THR A 505 0.46 -44.66 -6.49
C THR A 505 1.72 -44.07 -5.89
N LEU A 506 1.62 -43.36 -4.77
CA LEU A 506 2.81 -43.00 -3.99
C LEU A 506 3.16 -44.10 -2.99
N SER A 507 4.44 -44.42 -2.85
CA SER A 507 4.87 -45.40 -1.85
C SER A 507 4.77 -44.81 -0.43
N ASN A 508 3.94 -45.43 0.43
CA ASN A 508 3.89 -45.11 1.87
C ASN A 508 5.22 -45.30 2.62
N SER A 509 6.20 -45.97 2.02
CA SER A 509 7.51 -46.22 2.63
C SER A 509 8.59 -45.19 2.26
N GLY A 510 8.27 -44.23 1.40
CA GLY A 510 9.21 -43.24 0.89
C GLY A 510 9.45 -43.40 -0.61
N GLU A 511 9.62 -42.26 -1.28
CA GLU A 511 9.89 -42.18 -2.71
C GLU A 511 10.50 -40.82 -3.09
N ALA A 512 11.27 -40.75 -4.18
CA ALA A 512 11.74 -39.48 -4.74
C ALA A 512 10.86 -39.05 -5.91
N LEU A 513 10.34 -37.82 -5.86
CA LEU A 513 9.62 -37.19 -6.97
C LEU A 513 10.50 -36.15 -7.64
N THR A 514 10.55 -36.16 -8.96
CA THR A 514 11.30 -35.16 -9.73
C THR A 514 10.39 -34.48 -10.76
N LEU A 515 10.32 -33.15 -10.67
CA LEU A 515 9.62 -32.32 -11.64
C LEU A 515 10.58 -31.95 -12.78
N TYR A 516 10.19 -32.26 -14.00
CA TYR A 516 10.92 -31.98 -15.22
C TYR A 516 10.14 -31.00 -16.09
N ASP A 517 10.87 -30.09 -16.74
CA ASP A 517 10.30 -29.26 -17.80
C ASP A 517 10.08 -30.02 -19.11
N ALA A 518 9.53 -29.33 -20.10
CA ALA A 518 9.30 -29.88 -21.44
C ALA A 518 10.59 -30.31 -22.18
N ALA A 519 11.76 -29.82 -21.74
CA ALA A 519 13.08 -30.20 -22.25
C ALA A 519 13.74 -31.33 -21.45
N ASN A 520 13.02 -31.95 -20.49
CA ASN A 520 13.52 -32.94 -19.52
C ASN A 520 14.61 -32.41 -18.58
N LYS A 521 14.65 -31.10 -18.31
CA LYS A 521 15.50 -30.52 -17.26
C LYS A 521 14.80 -30.63 -15.91
N VAL A 522 15.55 -31.03 -14.87
CA VAL A 522 15.04 -31.03 -13.50
C VAL A 522 14.79 -29.60 -13.03
N ILE A 523 13.56 -29.35 -12.62
CA ILE A 523 13.12 -28.08 -12.04
C ILE A 523 13.14 -28.17 -10.53
N ASP A 524 12.54 -29.20 -9.97
CA ASP A 524 12.53 -29.40 -8.53
C ASP A 524 12.43 -30.87 -8.18
N THR A 525 12.70 -31.20 -6.92
CA THR A 525 12.66 -32.57 -6.41
C THR A 525 11.98 -32.54 -5.05
N ALA A 526 11.33 -33.64 -4.66
CA ALA A 526 10.87 -33.88 -3.31
C ALA A 526 11.43 -35.21 -2.83
N ASN A 527 12.06 -35.21 -1.66
CA ASN A 527 12.72 -36.38 -1.08
C ASN A 527 13.75 -36.97 -2.04
N GLY A 528 14.64 -36.12 -2.58
CA GLY A 528 15.53 -36.48 -3.69
C GLY A 528 16.54 -37.59 -3.41
N ASN A 529 16.70 -37.97 -2.13
CA ASN A 529 17.53 -39.10 -1.72
C ASN A 529 16.85 -40.47 -1.95
N GLY A 530 15.52 -40.51 -2.20
CA GLY A 530 14.73 -41.73 -2.39
C GLY A 530 14.58 -42.59 -1.13
N GLY A 531 14.87 -42.02 0.05
CA GLY A 531 14.69 -42.66 1.36
C GLY A 531 13.26 -42.56 1.87
N ALA A 532 13.07 -42.84 3.16
CA ALA A 532 11.78 -42.63 3.82
C ALA A 532 11.33 -41.16 3.69
N TRP A 533 10.02 -40.91 3.57
CA TRP A 533 9.51 -39.55 3.50
C TRP A 533 10.00 -38.71 4.68
N PRO A 534 10.61 -37.53 4.44
CA PRO A 534 11.18 -36.71 5.50
C PRO A 534 10.11 -36.11 6.41
N ALA A 535 8.88 -36.00 5.91
CA ALA A 535 7.71 -35.63 6.71
C ALA A 535 6.40 -36.15 6.10
N GLY A 536 5.26 -35.72 6.63
CA GLY A 536 3.95 -36.34 6.41
C GLY A 536 3.71 -37.51 7.36
N SER A 537 2.51 -38.11 7.36
CA SER A 537 2.16 -39.16 8.32
C SER A 537 1.06 -40.10 7.82
N SER A 538 1.31 -41.41 7.83
CA SER A 538 0.29 -42.43 7.53
C SER A 538 -0.65 -42.76 8.68
N SER A 539 -0.35 -42.29 9.90
CA SER A 539 -1.22 -42.48 11.06
C SER A 539 -2.20 -41.33 11.24
N THR A 540 -1.78 -40.10 10.92
CA THR A 540 -2.62 -38.90 11.05
C THR A 540 -3.14 -38.39 9.71
N TYR A 541 -2.57 -38.86 8.60
CA TYR A 541 -2.83 -38.35 7.25
C TYR A 541 -2.47 -36.86 7.08
N GLY A 542 -1.52 -36.39 7.89
CA GLY A 542 -0.88 -35.08 7.71
C GLY A 542 0.01 -35.11 6.47
N THR A 543 -0.16 -34.11 5.61
CA THR A 543 0.66 -33.94 4.40
C THR A 543 2.09 -33.56 4.73
N MET A 544 2.97 -33.77 3.75
CA MET A 544 4.33 -33.28 3.76
C MET A 544 4.38 -31.91 3.07
N GLU A 545 4.59 -30.84 3.83
CA GLU A 545 4.60 -29.44 3.37
C GLU A 545 6.03 -28.89 3.24
N ARG A 546 6.30 -28.11 2.19
CA ARG A 546 7.54 -27.36 1.96
C ARG A 546 7.61 -26.15 2.89
N ILE A 547 8.76 -25.89 3.53
CA ILE A 547 8.97 -24.72 4.43
C ILE A 547 9.96 -23.67 3.90
N SER A 548 10.58 -23.92 2.75
CA SER A 548 11.57 -23.02 2.15
C SER A 548 11.64 -23.19 0.64
N THR A 549 11.87 -22.10 -0.09
CA THR A 549 12.13 -22.09 -1.54
C THR A 549 13.61 -22.39 -1.88
N SER A 550 14.44 -22.68 -0.87
CA SER A 550 15.87 -22.95 -1.00
C SER A 550 16.19 -24.43 -1.35
N THR A 551 17.48 -24.76 -1.30
CA THR A 551 18.07 -26.13 -1.22
C THR A 551 17.10 -27.30 -1.01
N GLU A 552 16.78 -28.19 -1.96
CA GLU A 552 16.05 -29.41 -1.59
C GLU A 552 16.89 -30.23 -0.59
N SER A 553 16.26 -30.60 0.51
CA SER A 553 16.81 -31.44 1.58
C SER A 553 15.66 -31.93 2.47
N ASP A 554 15.87 -33.00 3.24
CA ASP A 554 14.90 -33.50 4.22
C ASP A 554 14.45 -32.39 5.20
N SER A 555 15.34 -31.44 5.53
CA SER A 555 15.03 -30.30 6.40
C SER A 555 14.13 -29.23 5.76
N ALA A 556 13.88 -29.30 4.45
CA ALA A 556 12.98 -28.38 3.75
C ALA A 556 11.50 -28.80 3.82
N TRP A 557 11.21 -29.92 4.51
CA TRP A 557 9.89 -30.53 4.62
C TRP A 557 9.44 -30.66 6.07
N ARG A 558 8.12 -30.62 6.28
CA ARG A 558 7.48 -30.86 7.58
C ARG A 558 6.13 -31.53 7.44
N THR A 559 5.63 -32.10 8.53
CA THR A 559 4.28 -32.67 8.56
C THR A 559 3.29 -31.56 8.90
N ASN A 560 2.20 -31.44 8.12
CA ASN A 560 1.06 -30.63 8.51
C ASN A 560 0.43 -31.24 9.76
N THR A 561 0.38 -30.46 10.84
CA THR A 561 -0.17 -30.90 12.15
C THR A 561 -1.59 -30.42 12.39
N GLY A 562 -2.23 -29.80 11.39
CA GLY A 562 -3.58 -29.24 11.46
C GLY A 562 -3.67 -27.80 11.98
N ILE A 563 -2.54 -27.10 12.18
CA ILE A 563 -2.52 -25.69 12.59
C ILE A 563 -3.17 -24.81 11.52
N LYS A 564 -2.83 -25.08 10.25
CA LYS A 564 -3.48 -24.51 9.09
C LYS A 564 -4.00 -25.65 8.22
N ARG A 565 -5.25 -25.53 7.78
CA ARG A 565 -5.94 -26.54 6.96
C ARG A 565 -6.77 -25.86 5.89
N ASN A 566 -6.84 -26.46 4.72
CA ASN A 566 -7.76 -26.05 3.67
C ASN A 566 -8.35 -27.32 3.02
N GLY A 567 -9.67 -27.37 2.84
CA GLY A 567 -10.34 -28.48 2.14
C GLY A 567 -10.88 -29.64 3.01
N LYS A 568 -11.64 -30.51 2.34
CA LYS A 568 -12.38 -31.67 2.89
C LYS A 568 -12.06 -32.93 2.11
N ASN A 569 -11.92 -34.05 2.80
CA ASN A 569 -11.79 -35.37 2.18
C ASN A 569 -13.11 -35.84 1.55
N ALA A 570 -13.08 -36.92 0.77
CA ALA A 570 -14.24 -37.52 0.10
C ALA A 570 -15.46 -37.83 1.01
N ASN A 571 -15.26 -37.97 2.33
CA ASN A 571 -16.32 -38.21 3.31
C ASN A 571 -16.80 -36.92 4.02
N GLY A 572 -16.31 -35.75 3.60
CA GLY A 572 -16.62 -34.44 4.19
C GLY A 572 -15.87 -34.13 5.49
N GLY A 573 -14.87 -34.93 5.87
CA GLY A 573 -13.99 -34.66 7.00
C GLY A 573 -12.86 -33.70 6.62
N ASP A 574 -12.31 -32.94 7.56
CA ASP A 574 -11.18 -32.04 7.27
C ASP A 574 -9.94 -32.84 6.85
N ILE A 575 -9.21 -32.34 5.84
CA ILE A 575 -7.86 -32.83 5.55
C ILE A 575 -6.82 -32.11 6.41
N LEU A 576 -5.73 -32.81 6.73
CA LEU A 576 -4.56 -32.24 7.39
C LEU A 576 -3.54 -31.80 6.33
N GLY A 577 -3.92 -30.79 5.53
CA GLY A 577 -3.11 -30.19 4.48
C GLY A 577 -3.65 -28.84 4.04
N THR A 578 -2.95 -28.16 3.13
CA THR A 578 -3.25 -26.80 2.67
C THR A 578 -3.39 -26.66 1.15
N PRO A 579 -4.07 -27.57 0.43
CA PRO A 579 -4.22 -27.46 -1.02
C PRO A 579 -4.80 -26.11 -1.43
N LYS A 580 -4.24 -25.53 -2.49
CA LYS A 580 -4.50 -24.20 -3.06
C LYS A 580 -4.38 -23.05 -2.05
N SER A 581 -3.62 -23.24 -0.97
CA SER A 581 -3.36 -22.23 0.06
C SER A 581 -1.89 -22.28 0.50
N SER A 582 -1.42 -21.26 1.20
CA SER A 582 -0.05 -21.28 1.71
C SER A 582 0.13 -22.28 2.84
N ASN A 583 1.27 -22.99 2.85
CA ASN A 583 1.64 -23.99 3.85
C ASN A 583 1.68 -23.45 5.29
N SER A 584 1.68 -24.37 6.26
CA SER A 584 1.73 -24.05 7.69
C SER A 584 3.02 -23.31 8.12
N PRO A 585 2.93 -22.20 8.89
CA PRO A 585 4.10 -21.46 9.39
C PRO A 585 4.95 -22.29 10.36
N LEU A 586 6.27 -22.11 10.35
CA LEU A 586 7.22 -22.80 11.25
C LEU A 586 6.75 -22.69 12.72
N PRO A 587 6.69 -23.82 13.47
CA PRO A 587 6.32 -23.76 14.87
C PRO A 587 7.52 -23.25 15.66
N THR A 588 7.38 -22.09 16.29
CA THR A 588 8.34 -21.63 17.30
C THR A 588 8.32 -22.63 18.46
N PRO A 589 9.46 -23.17 18.92
CA PRO A 589 9.47 -24.09 20.06
C PRO A 589 8.91 -23.38 21.30
N THR A 590 7.78 -23.86 21.80
CA THR A 590 7.09 -23.34 22.97
C THR A 590 7.86 -23.66 24.26
N PRO A 591 8.23 -22.68 25.09
CA PRO A 591 8.31 -22.89 26.53
C PRO A 591 6.86 -22.99 27.05
N THR A 592 6.44 -24.19 27.46
CA THR A 592 5.11 -24.47 28.04
C THR A 592 5.06 -23.91 29.49
N LEU A 593 4.01 -23.31 30.04
CA LEU A 593 2.55 -23.50 29.93
C LEU A 593 1.75 -22.24 30.37
N GLU A 594 0.61 -22.05 29.70
CA GLU A 594 -0.72 -21.61 30.19
C GLU A 594 -1.23 -20.15 29.98
N ILE A 595 -2.44 -20.10 29.38
CA ILE A 595 -3.49 -19.06 29.28
C ILE A 595 -3.74 -18.40 27.90
N GLU A 596 -4.92 -18.79 27.36
CA GLU A 596 -6.03 -18.09 26.67
C GLU A 596 -5.86 -17.04 25.54
N TYR A 597 -6.80 -17.20 24.57
CA TYR A 597 -7.05 -16.60 23.24
C TYR A 597 -7.30 -15.07 23.22
N THR A 598 -7.24 -14.30 22.10
CA THR A 598 -7.92 -14.50 20.80
C THR A 598 -7.41 -13.54 19.67
N ASP A 599 -7.35 -14.10 18.45
CA ASP A 599 -7.58 -13.65 17.05
C ASP A 599 -7.02 -12.37 16.38
N THR A 600 -6.42 -12.55 15.19
CA THR A 600 -6.56 -11.72 13.94
C THR A 600 -5.87 -12.42 12.73
N PRO A 601 -6.03 -12.03 11.44
CA PRO A 601 -7.15 -11.48 10.67
C PRO A 601 -7.49 -12.28 9.37
N THR A 602 -8.66 -11.98 8.80
CA THR A 602 -9.19 -12.41 7.48
C THR A 602 -8.55 -11.64 6.30
N PRO A 603 -8.33 -12.24 5.11
CA PRO A 603 -7.71 -11.54 3.96
C PRO A 603 -8.66 -10.58 3.22
N VAL A 604 -8.09 -9.47 2.75
CA VAL A 604 -8.68 -8.37 1.96
C VAL A 604 -8.68 -8.70 0.45
N PRO A 605 -9.63 -8.19 -0.38
CA PRO A 605 -9.72 -8.49 -1.82
C PRO A 605 -8.56 -7.88 -2.63
N THR A 606 -8.06 -8.58 -3.65
CA THR A 606 -6.96 -8.09 -4.50
C THR A 606 -7.47 -7.33 -5.72
N PHE A 607 -6.98 -6.10 -5.82
CA PHE A 607 -7.09 -5.17 -6.94
C PHE A 607 -6.55 -5.73 -8.26
N ARG A 608 -7.19 -5.32 -9.36
CA ARG A 608 -6.68 -5.41 -10.74
C ARG A 608 -5.29 -4.74 -10.81
N PRO A 609 -4.24 -5.41 -11.33
CA PRO A 609 -2.91 -4.80 -11.44
C PRO A 609 -2.95 -3.61 -12.43
N PRO A 610 -2.24 -2.51 -12.14
CA PRO A 610 -2.14 -1.37 -13.04
C PRO A 610 -1.44 -1.78 -14.35
N ASP A 611 -1.96 -1.24 -15.47
CA ASP A 611 -1.47 -1.43 -16.84
C ASP A 611 0.06 -1.25 -16.96
N PRO A 612 0.76 -1.99 -17.84
CA PRO A 612 2.21 -1.87 -18.02
C PRO A 612 2.58 -0.47 -18.51
N ARG A 613 3.39 0.27 -17.74
CA ARG A 613 3.76 1.66 -18.06
C ARG A 613 5.27 1.88 -17.91
N PRO A 614 5.94 2.56 -18.87
CA PRO A 614 7.24 3.16 -18.63
C PRO A 614 7.07 4.36 -17.71
N ILE A 615 8.08 4.62 -16.89
CA ILE A 615 8.03 5.69 -15.89
C ILE A 615 9.32 6.49 -15.93
N ILE A 616 9.26 7.75 -15.52
CA ILE A 616 10.46 8.52 -15.16
C ILE A 616 11.08 7.83 -13.93
N ASN A 617 12.38 7.68 -13.80
CA ASN A 617 12.97 7.00 -12.63
C ASN A 617 13.87 7.92 -11.82
N GLU A 618 14.54 8.84 -12.50
CA GLU A 618 15.47 9.79 -11.92
C GLU A 618 15.65 10.96 -12.88
N PHE A 619 15.88 12.17 -12.38
CA PHE A 619 16.36 13.28 -13.21
C PHE A 619 17.20 14.25 -12.38
N LEU A 620 18.16 14.92 -13.03
CA LEU A 620 19.05 15.89 -12.40
C LEU A 620 18.86 17.26 -13.05
N PRO A 621 18.24 18.23 -12.36
CA PRO A 621 18.06 19.58 -12.89
C PRO A 621 19.30 20.47 -12.69
N ARG A 622 20.16 20.18 -11.69
CA ARG A 622 21.26 21.06 -11.30
C ARG A 622 22.60 20.33 -11.20
N PRO A 623 23.32 20.11 -12.31
CA PRO A 623 24.60 19.42 -12.30
C PRO A 623 25.75 20.32 -11.79
N GLY A 624 26.58 19.78 -10.91
CA GLY A 624 27.86 20.34 -10.46
C GLY A 624 29.08 19.50 -10.87
N PHE A 625 28.87 18.30 -11.42
CA PHE A 625 29.88 17.47 -12.10
C PHE A 625 29.54 17.20 -13.56
N ASP A 626 30.56 16.74 -14.29
CA ASP A 626 30.50 16.33 -15.70
C ASP A 626 29.85 14.94 -15.81
N TRP A 627 28.53 14.89 -15.63
CA TRP A 627 27.73 13.67 -15.63
C TRP A 627 27.63 13.02 -17.01
N ASN A 628 27.73 13.81 -18.09
CA ASN A 628 27.74 13.28 -19.45
C ASN A 628 29.14 12.90 -19.96
N GLN A 629 30.20 13.23 -19.19
CA GLN A 629 31.61 12.93 -19.47
C GLN A 629 32.14 13.55 -20.77
N ASP A 630 31.64 14.73 -21.15
CA ASP A 630 32.11 15.48 -22.32
C ASP A 630 33.36 16.34 -22.04
N GLY A 631 33.81 16.37 -20.79
CA GLY A 631 34.95 17.13 -20.30
C GLY A 631 34.58 18.53 -19.78
N LYS A 632 33.30 18.87 -19.64
CA LYS A 632 32.84 20.18 -19.20
C LYS A 632 31.65 20.08 -18.26
N VAL A 633 31.78 20.62 -17.06
CA VAL A 633 30.63 20.84 -16.16
C VAL A 633 29.76 21.99 -16.68
N ASN A 634 28.54 21.71 -17.12
CA ASN A 634 27.58 22.71 -17.62
C ASN A 634 26.12 22.19 -17.64
N VAL A 635 25.15 23.01 -18.07
CA VAL A 635 23.71 22.63 -18.11
C VAL A 635 23.41 21.41 -18.98
N PHE A 636 24.28 21.06 -19.93
CA PHE A 636 24.10 19.87 -20.76
C PHE A 636 24.43 18.56 -20.02
N ASP A 637 24.86 18.63 -18.76
CA ASP A 637 25.00 17.50 -17.82
C ASP A 637 23.69 17.11 -17.13
N GLU A 638 22.63 17.92 -17.27
CA GLU A 638 21.29 17.56 -16.82
C GLU A 638 20.81 16.27 -17.51
N PHE A 639 20.00 15.47 -16.82
CA PHE A 639 19.47 14.24 -17.41
C PHE A 639 18.08 13.89 -16.92
N ILE A 640 17.39 13.07 -17.72
CA ILE A 640 16.14 12.39 -17.37
C ILE A 640 16.30 10.90 -17.64
N GLU A 641 15.97 10.06 -16.67
CA GLU A 641 16.00 8.61 -16.75
C GLU A 641 14.59 8.04 -16.83
N ILE A 642 14.39 7.04 -17.70
CA ILE A 642 13.15 6.27 -17.82
C ILE A 642 13.42 4.81 -17.45
N LYS A 643 12.52 4.18 -16.68
CA LYS A 643 12.58 2.76 -16.33
C LYS A 643 11.34 1.98 -16.77
N ASN A 644 11.57 0.75 -17.21
CA ASN A 644 10.51 -0.23 -17.46
C ASN A 644 10.35 -1.14 -16.24
N LEU A 645 9.22 -1.03 -15.54
CA LEU A 645 8.90 -1.87 -14.36
C LEU A 645 8.10 -3.11 -14.70
N THR A 646 7.71 -3.23 -15.95
CA THR A 646 6.81 -4.27 -16.42
C THR A 646 7.62 -5.51 -16.76
N SER A 647 6.94 -6.65 -16.83
CA SER A 647 7.54 -7.93 -17.25
C SER A 647 7.59 -8.10 -18.77
N ILE A 648 7.23 -7.06 -19.54
CA ILE A 648 7.27 -7.04 -21.01
C ILE A 648 8.18 -5.94 -21.55
N ASP A 649 8.67 -6.10 -22.78
CA ASP A 649 9.41 -5.05 -23.47
C ASP A 649 8.50 -3.85 -23.79
N ILE A 650 8.97 -2.63 -23.54
CA ILE A 650 8.27 -1.40 -23.88
C ILE A 650 8.96 -0.74 -25.07
N ASN A 651 8.21 -0.47 -26.14
CA ASN A 651 8.70 0.34 -27.25
C ASN A 651 8.41 1.83 -26.98
N LEU A 652 9.48 2.59 -26.75
CA LEU A 652 9.45 4.04 -26.54
C LEU A 652 9.57 4.83 -27.86
N GLY A 653 9.62 4.17 -29.02
CA GLY A 653 9.66 4.84 -30.32
C GLY A 653 8.50 5.81 -30.50
N GLY A 654 8.83 7.10 -30.68
CA GLY A 654 7.86 8.17 -30.87
C GLY A 654 7.28 8.76 -29.58
N TRP A 655 7.62 8.23 -28.41
CA TRP A 655 7.32 8.87 -27.12
C TRP A 655 8.08 10.18 -26.99
N LYS A 656 7.65 11.05 -26.06
CA LYS A 656 8.25 12.37 -25.89
C LYS A 656 8.63 12.65 -24.44
N LEU A 657 9.77 13.31 -24.26
CA LEU A 657 10.17 13.97 -23.02
C LEU A 657 9.93 15.47 -23.15
N ASP A 658 9.56 16.13 -22.06
CA ASP A 658 9.20 17.55 -22.06
C ASP A 658 9.39 18.19 -20.67
N ASP A 659 9.73 19.47 -20.65
CA ASP A 659 10.00 20.36 -19.50
C ASP A 659 8.94 21.47 -19.43
N GLU A 660 7.67 21.11 -19.18
CA GLU A 660 6.48 22.00 -19.18
C GLU A 660 5.65 22.08 -20.49
N ALA A 661 4.35 22.40 -20.35
CA ALA A 661 3.36 22.40 -21.43
C ALA A 661 3.38 23.68 -22.26
N ASN A 662 3.91 23.61 -23.50
CA ASN A 662 3.91 24.71 -24.47
C ASN A 662 4.69 25.96 -24.00
N LEU A 663 5.55 25.79 -23.00
CA LEU A 663 6.47 26.74 -22.38
C LEU A 663 7.78 25.96 -22.18
N GLY A 664 8.93 26.64 -22.14
CA GLY A 664 10.22 25.96 -21.98
C GLY A 664 10.85 25.46 -23.30
N SER A 665 11.61 24.36 -23.22
CA SER A 665 12.30 23.75 -24.36
C SER A 665 11.32 23.08 -25.33
N SER A 666 11.80 22.62 -26.48
CA SER A 666 10.94 21.85 -27.41
C SER A 666 10.92 20.38 -26.98
N PRO A 667 9.75 19.71 -26.97
CA PRO A 667 9.67 18.31 -26.58
C PRO A 667 10.60 17.42 -27.41
N TYR A 668 11.40 16.59 -26.75
CA TYR A 668 12.29 15.63 -27.40
C TYR A 668 11.51 14.37 -27.78
N THR A 669 11.58 13.95 -29.05
CA THR A 669 10.96 12.69 -29.49
C THR A 669 11.97 11.55 -29.40
N ILE A 670 11.67 10.57 -28.57
CA ILE A 670 12.51 9.39 -28.34
C ILE A 670 12.57 8.57 -29.64
N PRO A 671 13.78 8.24 -30.15
CA PRO A 671 13.95 7.40 -31.33
C PRO A 671 13.45 5.96 -31.06
N ASP A 672 13.42 5.10 -32.08
CA ASP A 672 13.02 3.70 -31.90
C ASP A 672 13.90 3.01 -30.85
N LEU A 673 13.35 2.83 -29.65
CA LEU A 673 14.03 2.33 -28.47
C LEU A 673 13.14 1.31 -27.76
N ILE A 674 13.67 0.10 -27.58
CA ILE A 674 13.00 -0.96 -26.82
C ILE A 674 13.66 -1.07 -25.45
N LEU A 675 12.89 -0.78 -24.41
CA LEU A 675 13.30 -0.90 -23.01
C LEU A 675 12.79 -2.23 -22.45
N LYS A 676 13.68 -3.17 -22.12
CA LYS A 676 13.28 -4.50 -21.59
C LYS A 676 12.85 -4.43 -20.12
N PRO A 677 12.19 -5.46 -19.58
CA PRO A 677 11.84 -5.54 -18.16
C PRO A 677 13.00 -5.21 -17.22
N GLY A 678 12.75 -4.28 -16.30
CA GLY A 678 13.72 -3.80 -15.31
C GLY A 678 14.83 -2.91 -15.88
N GLN A 679 14.91 -2.72 -17.20
CA GLN A 679 15.90 -1.83 -17.81
C GLN A 679 15.52 -0.37 -17.63
N ARG A 680 16.54 0.47 -17.61
CA ARG A 680 16.47 1.92 -17.58
C ARG A 680 17.30 2.52 -18.70
N VAL A 681 17.00 3.77 -19.05
CA VAL A 681 17.69 4.54 -20.08
C VAL A 681 17.78 6.00 -19.64
N VAL A 682 18.92 6.62 -19.86
CA VAL A 682 19.19 8.03 -19.50
C VAL A 682 19.25 8.87 -20.77
N PHE A 683 18.65 10.06 -20.71
CA PHE A 683 18.69 11.07 -21.75
C PHE A 683 19.29 12.36 -21.17
N TYR A 684 20.46 12.74 -21.66
CA TYR A 684 21.13 13.98 -21.23
C TYR A 684 20.64 15.19 -22.02
N ALA A 685 20.67 16.37 -21.41
CA ALA A 685 20.34 17.64 -22.05
C ALA A 685 21.19 17.92 -23.30
N LEU A 686 22.43 17.43 -23.36
CA LEU A 686 23.27 17.50 -24.56
C LEU A 686 22.61 16.85 -25.79
N GLU A 687 21.88 15.75 -25.58
CA GLU A 687 21.15 15.02 -26.62
C GLU A 687 19.77 15.63 -26.88
N THR A 688 19.02 15.87 -25.80
CA THR A 688 17.60 16.21 -25.89
C THR A 688 17.35 17.69 -26.16
N ASN A 689 18.28 18.57 -25.75
CA ASN A 689 18.09 20.01 -25.57
C ASN A 689 16.90 20.36 -24.65
N ILE A 690 16.48 19.44 -23.79
CA ILE A 690 15.56 19.73 -22.68
C ILE A 690 16.42 20.31 -21.56
N LEU A 691 16.12 21.53 -21.14
CA LEU A 691 16.86 22.25 -20.11
C LEU A 691 15.95 22.49 -18.91
N LEU A 692 16.27 21.83 -17.80
CA LEU A 692 15.49 21.83 -16.57
C LEU A 692 15.78 23.10 -15.75
N SER A 693 14.73 23.80 -15.35
CA SER A 693 14.87 25.05 -14.59
C SER A 693 15.21 24.85 -13.10
N ASP A 694 16.34 25.41 -12.65
CA ASP A 694 16.71 25.47 -11.22
C ASP A 694 15.63 26.09 -10.32
N GLY A 695 14.80 27.01 -10.85
CA GLY A 695 13.71 27.67 -10.13
C GLY A 695 12.39 26.91 -10.09
N GLY A 696 12.44 25.62 -10.42
CA GLY A 696 11.29 24.74 -10.54
C GLY A 696 10.86 24.53 -11.99
N ASP A 697 10.41 23.32 -12.28
CA ASP A 697 10.00 22.86 -13.61
C ASP A 697 9.12 21.61 -13.52
N THR A 698 8.60 21.13 -14.64
CA THR A 698 7.87 19.87 -14.74
C THR A 698 8.46 18.93 -15.79
N VAL A 699 9.01 17.79 -15.36
CA VAL A 699 9.45 16.71 -16.25
C VAL A 699 8.25 15.85 -16.63
N ARG A 700 8.05 15.59 -17.93
CA ARG A 700 6.89 14.85 -18.45
C ARG A 700 7.31 13.79 -19.45
N LEU A 701 6.71 12.60 -19.31
CA LEU A 701 6.79 11.51 -20.28
C LEU A 701 5.44 11.39 -20.99
N LEU A 702 5.44 11.56 -22.31
CA LEU A 702 4.25 11.52 -23.14
C LEU A 702 4.33 10.40 -24.18
N ASP A 703 3.17 9.85 -24.55
CA ASP A 703 3.07 8.91 -25.67
C ASP A 703 3.16 9.63 -27.03
N PRO A 704 3.20 8.88 -28.16
CA PRO A 704 3.22 9.47 -29.49
C PRO A 704 2.01 10.37 -29.83
N ASN A 705 0.89 10.21 -29.13
CA ASN A 705 -0.33 11.00 -29.32
C ASN A 705 -0.36 12.27 -28.44
N GLY A 706 0.62 12.46 -27.55
CA GLY A 706 0.69 13.59 -26.63
C GLY A 706 -0.07 13.39 -25.31
N LYS A 707 -0.50 12.16 -24.98
CA LYS A 707 -1.02 11.83 -23.65
C LYS A 707 0.13 11.78 -22.65
N VAL A 708 0.01 12.47 -21.52
CA VAL A 708 0.97 12.37 -20.41
C VAL A 708 0.78 11.02 -19.70
N TYR A 709 1.86 10.26 -19.57
CA TYR A 709 1.89 8.94 -18.94
C TYR A 709 2.52 8.97 -17.55
N ASP A 710 3.51 9.83 -17.37
CA ASP A 710 4.15 10.09 -16.07
C ASP A 710 4.68 11.51 -16.08
N ALA A 711 4.67 12.16 -14.92
CA ALA A 711 5.15 13.52 -14.78
C ALA A 711 5.54 13.81 -13.33
N TYR A 712 6.48 14.74 -13.15
CA TYR A 712 6.84 15.25 -11.85
C TYR A 712 7.17 16.74 -11.93
N THR A 713 6.58 17.51 -11.02
CA THR A 713 6.81 18.95 -10.87
C THR A 713 7.63 19.18 -9.63
N TYR A 714 8.78 19.84 -9.77
CA TYR A 714 9.60 20.29 -8.65
C TYR A 714 9.60 21.81 -8.58
N THR A 715 9.75 22.36 -7.38
CA THR A 715 9.58 23.81 -7.16
C THR A 715 10.89 24.58 -7.16
N ILE A 716 12.02 23.92 -6.88
CA ILE A 716 13.37 24.50 -6.90
C ILE A 716 14.42 23.38 -6.79
N ALA A 717 15.54 23.50 -7.49
CA ALA A 717 16.73 22.66 -7.34
C ALA A 717 17.74 23.33 -6.40
N ARG A 718 17.70 22.95 -5.12
CA ARG A 718 18.42 23.66 -4.04
C ARG A 718 19.91 23.38 -4.00
N ALA A 719 20.33 22.16 -4.32
CA ALA A 719 21.72 21.75 -4.29
C ALA A 719 22.19 21.25 -5.66
N GLU A 720 23.47 21.46 -5.93
CA GLU A 720 24.14 20.83 -7.06
C GLU A 720 24.28 19.32 -6.80
N ASP A 721 24.17 18.54 -7.87
CA ASP A 721 24.36 17.08 -7.84
C ASP A 721 23.44 16.37 -6.86
N GLN A 722 22.22 16.88 -6.75
CA GLN A 722 21.12 16.26 -6.04
C GLN A 722 20.04 15.94 -7.07
N SER A 723 19.88 14.65 -7.39
CA SER A 723 18.87 14.20 -8.33
C SER A 723 17.53 14.00 -7.62
N ILE A 724 16.47 14.12 -8.40
CA ILE A 724 15.12 13.76 -7.97
C ILE A 724 14.85 12.36 -8.51
N CYS A 725 14.70 11.38 -7.62
CA CYS A 725 14.71 9.97 -8.00
C CYS A 725 13.61 9.16 -7.30
N ARG A 726 13.27 7.99 -7.86
CA ARG A 726 12.31 7.06 -7.26
C ARG A 726 13.01 5.99 -6.41
N LEU A 727 12.66 5.86 -5.12
CA LEU A 727 13.17 4.82 -4.21
C LEU A 727 12.06 3.96 -3.58
N PRO A 728 12.23 2.63 -3.51
CA PRO A 728 13.15 1.85 -4.35
C PRO A 728 12.85 2.10 -5.85
N ASP A 729 13.80 1.81 -6.75
CA ASP A 729 13.67 2.14 -8.18
C ASP A 729 12.26 1.89 -8.73
N GLY A 730 11.67 2.95 -9.27
CA GLY A 730 10.38 2.89 -9.91
C GLY A 730 9.20 2.62 -8.98
N ASN A 731 9.30 3.02 -7.72
CA ASN A 731 8.13 3.13 -6.89
C ASN A 731 7.15 4.19 -7.45
N VAL A 732 6.09 3.71 -8.13
CA VAL A 732 5.03 4.54 -8.73
C VAL A 732 4.03 5.10 -7.71
N TYR A 733 4.15 4.71 -6.44
CA TYR A 733 3.27 5.11 -5.35
C TYR A 733 4.02 6.09 -4.42
N ASN A 734 4.13 7.36 -4.84
CA ASN A 734 4.82 8.42 -4.10
C ASN A 734 6.28 8.09 -3.71
N GLY A 735 6.99 7.37 -4.56
CA GLY A 735 8.39 7.02 -4.33
C GLY A 735 9.41 8.09 -4.63
N TRP A 736 9.02 9.36 -4.84
CA TRP A 736 9.95 10.43 -5.24
C TRP A 736 10.71 11.02 -4.04
N PHE A 737 12.02 11.11 -4.19
CA PHE A 737 12.96 11.70 -3.25
C PHE A 737 13.74 12.80 -3.98
N GLU A 738 13.91 13.96 -3.36
CA GLU A 738 14.64 15.10 -3.94
C GLU A 738 16.09 15.15 -3.45
N ASP A 739 16.53 14.13 -2.70
CA ASP A 739 17.82 14.06 -2.02
C ASP A 739 18.71 12.90 -2.46
N CYS A 740 18.47 12.38 -3.66
CA CYS A 740 19.27 11.29 -4.21
C CYS A 740 20.63 11.79 -4.71
N ILE A 741 21.63 10.92 -4.62
CA ILE A 741 22.87 11.09 -5.39
C ILE A 741 22.54 10.71 -6.84
N PRO A 742 22.97 11.48 -7.85
CA PRO A 742 22.67 11.14 -9.23
C PRO A 742 23.27 9.78 -9.62
N THR A 743 22.43 8.89 -10.11
CA THR A 743 22.75 7.50 -10.46
C THR A 743 22.41 7.15 -11.91
N PRO A 744 22.85 7.94 -12.91
CA PRO A 744 22.46 7.71 -14.29
C PRO A 744 22.79 6.27 -14.73
N ASN A 745 21.75 5.54 -15.13
CA ASN A 745 21.76 4.15 -15.60
C ASN A 745 22.09 3.10 -14.53
N LEU A 746 22.12 3.50 -13.26
CA LEU A 746 22.32 2.63 -12.09
C LEU A 746 21.04 2.49 -11.28
N THR A 747 21.07 1.68 -10.23
CA THR A 747 19.96 1.64 -9.27
C THR A 747 20.05 2.90 -8.42
N ASN A 748 18.92 3.58 -8.24
CA ASN A 748 18.80 4.78 -7.43
C ASN A 748 19.24 4.49 -5.99
N SER A 749 19.95 5.44 -5.39
CA SER A 749 20.43 5.36 -4.02
C SER A 749 20.70 6.73 -3.41
N HIS A 750 20.63 6.82 -2.08
CA HIS A 750 21.14 7.98 -1.33
C HIS A 750 22.68 7.95 -1.19
N GLU A 751 23.32 6.87 -1.62
CA GLU A 751 24.77 6.68 -1.56
C GLU A 751 25.33 6.42 -2.95
N GLY A 752 26.40 7.09 -3.35
CA GLY A 752 26.98 6.92 -4.69
C GLY A 752 28.33 7.60 -4.86
N THR A 753 28.86 7.53 -6.08
CA THR A 753 30.13 8.18 -6.45
C THR A 753 29.88 9.23 -7.53
N VAL A 754 30.39 10.44 -7.32
CA VAL A 754 30.37 11.50 -8.34
C VAL A 754 31.45 11.28 -9.41
N PRO A 755 31.26 11.75 -10.66
CA PRO A 755 32.27 11.72 -11.71
C PRO A 755 33.55 12.49 -11.33
N ALA A 756 34.68 12.12 -11.95
CA ALA A 756 35.94 12.83 -11.72
C ALA A 756 35.89 14.23 -12.34
N MET A 757 36.29 15.26 -11.58
CA MET A 757 36.37 16.63 -12.11
C MET A 757 37.39 16.71 -13.26
N PRO A 758 37.03 17.39 -14.36
CA PRO A 758 37.98 17.74 -15.41
C PRO A 758 38.90 18.89 -14.92
N GLU A 759 40.06 18.51 -14.34
CA GLU A 759 41.18 19.35 -13.86
C GLU A 759 41.08 20.03 -12.48
N GLU A 760 42.21 20.07 -11.75
CA GLU A 760 42.38 20.78 -10.48
C GLU A 760 42.18 22.30 -10.69
N GLY A 761 41.13 22.86 -10.08
CA GLY A 761 40.87 24.31 -10.06
C GLY A 761 39.57 24.75 -10.74
N TYR A 762 38.76 23.83 -11.26
CA TYR A 762 37.42 24.16 -11.76
C TYR A 762 36.50 24.54 -10.59
N GLN A 763 36.01 25.78 -10.57
CA GLN A 763 34.90 26.20 -9.72
C GLN A 763 33.60 25.94 -10.48
N SER A 764 32.59 25.38 -9.82
CA SER A 764 31.26 25.18 -10.42
C SER A 764 30.80 26.49 -11.08
N PRO A 765 30.36 26.46 -12.35
CA PRO A 765 29.87 27.66 -13.03
C PRO A 765 28.51 28.12 -12.49
N VAL A 766 27.93 27.39 -11.54
CA VAL A 766 26.60 27.65 -10.99
C VAL A 766 26.73 28.55 -9.76
N CYS A 767 26.00 29.67 -9.80
CA CYS A 767 26.05 30.71 -8.79
C CYS A 767 25.38 30.25 -7.50
N GLN A 768 26.01 30.50 -6.35
CA GLN A 768 25.50 30.16 -5.01
C GLN A 768 24.40 31.13 -4.52
N LEU A 769 23.69 31.82 -5.43
CA LEU A 769 22.68 32.83 -5.10
C LEU A 769 21.27 32.35 -5.48
N PRO A 770 20.25 32.59 -4.64
CA PRO A 770 18.86 32.32 -4.96
C PRO A 770 18.36 33.20 -6.11
N ASP A 771 17.67 32.57 -7.04
CA ASP A 771 16.94 33.08 -8.20
C ASP A 771 15.70 33.95 -7.87
N THR A 772 15.37 34.11 -6.58
CA THR A 772 14.41 35.11 -6.09
C THR A 772 14.97 36.54 -6.08
N LEU A 773 16.28 36.70 -6.30
CA LEU A 773 16.90 38.01 -6.47
C LEU A 773 16.45 38.62 -7.81
N PRO A 774 16.16 39.94 -7.84
CA PRO A 774 15.83 40.63 -9.09
C PRO A 774 16.87 40.32 -10.17
N ALA A 775 16.40 40.04 -11.39
CA ALA A 775 17.23 39.57 -12.50
C ALA A 775 18.50 40.44 -12.73
N ASP A 776 18.41 41.73 -12.42
CA ASP A 776 19.51 42.70 -12.51
C ASP A 776 20.71 42.36 -11.58
N PHE A 777 20.49 41.71 -10.44
CA PHE A 777 21.54 41.20 -9.54
C PHE A 777 22.11 39.86 -10.02
N LEU A 778 21.24 38.96 -10.49
CA LEU A 778 21.62 37.65 -11.02
C LEU A 778 22.51 37.80 -12.28
N PHE A 779 22.18 38.76 -13.16
CA PHE A 779 22.97 39.05 -14.36
C PHE A 779 24.31 39.73 -14.06
N ALA A 780 24.43 40.43 -12.93
CA ALA A 780 25.66 41.13 -12.54
C ALA A 780 26.73 40.20 -11.93
N GLU A 781 26.31 39.17 -11.19
CA GLU A 781 27.21 38.29 -10.42
C GLU A 781 27.51 36.95 -11.10
N CYS A 782 26.59 36.41 -11.91
CA CYS A 782 26.58 34.96 -12.17
C CYS A 782 26.86 34.49 -13.61
N ARG A 783 26.87 35.35 -14.66
CA ARG A 783 27.23 34.92 -16.03
C ARG A 783 28.00 35.96 -16.86
N GLY A 784 29.27 35.65 -17.17
CA GLY A 784 29.76 35.62 -18.55
C GLY A 784 29.84 36.89 -19.42
N TYR A 785 29.58 38.11 -18.93
CA TYR A 785 30.00 39.37 -19.59
C TYR A 785 30.41 40.51 -18.63
N GLY A 786 30.37 40.27 -17.31
CA GLY A 786 30.67 41.27 -16.30
C GLY A 786 32.14 41.36 -15.89
N ALA A 787 33.04 41.55 -16.85
CA ALA A 787 34.43 41.89 -16.59
C ALA A 787 34.53 43.23 -15.80
N ASN A 788 34.58 43.17 -14.47
CA ASN A 788 34.94 44.28 -13.57
C ASN A 788 34.07 45.56 -13.68
N ILE A 789 32.78 45.51 -13.33
CA ILE A 789 31.92 46.72 -13.18
C ILE A 789 31.70 47.16 -11.72
N TRP A 790 32.14 46.41 -10.72
CA TRP A 790 32.46 47.08 -9.46
C TRP A 790 33.79 47.82 -9.62
N ASN A 791 33.69 49.05 -10.13
CA ASN A 791 34.73 50.04 -9.94
C ASN A 791 34.43 50.78 -8.63
N ALA A 792 35.28 50.57 -7.62
CA ALA A 792 35.18 51.28 -6.35
C ALA A 792 35.13 52.82 -6.53
N ASP A 793 35.74 53.36 -7.60
CA ASP A 793 35.69 54.79 -7.93
C ASP A 793 34.28 55.30 -8.30
N TYR A 794 33.34 54.39 -8.64
CA TYR A 794 31.97 54.74 -9.02
C TYR A 794 30.96 54.56 -7.86
N TRP A 795 31.17 53.57 -6.98
CA TRP A 795 30.18 53.17 -5.96
C TRP A 795 30.52 53.63 -4.53
N ASP A 796 31.79 53.92 -4.22
CA ASP A 796 32.23 54.32 -2.87
C ASP A 796 32.56 55.82 -2.74
N GLN A 797 32.32 56.64 -3.77
CA GLN A 797 32.48 58.09 -3.65
C GLN A 797 31.23 58.71 -3.02
N PRO A 798 31.35 59.46 -1.92
CA PRO A 798 30.23 60.15 -1.33
C PRO A 798 29.84 61.33 -2.23
N GLU A 799 28.54 61.49 -2.46
CA GLU A 799 27.90 62.64 -3.10
C GLU A 799 27.76 62.60 -4.63
N SER A 800 26.57 62.19 -5.12
CA SER A 800 25.72 63.11 -5.89
C SER A 800 24.32 62.50 -6.13
N SER A 801 23.29 63.20 -5.66
CA SER A 801 21.88 62.82 -5.71
C SER A 801 21.21 63.16 -7.06
N ALA A 802 21.78 62.71 -8.18
CA ALA A 802 21.17 62.92 -9.50
C ALA A 802 21.11 61.62 -10.31
N PRO A 803 19.92 61.23 -10.83
CA PRO A 803 19.79 60.03 -11.65
C PRO A 803 20.56 60.18 -12.96
N ARG A 804 21.29 59.14 -13.36
CA ARG A 804 22.04 59.08 -14.62
C ARG A 804 21.42 58.03 -15.55
N PHE A 805 21.22 58.42 -16.81
CA PHE A 805 20.66 57.56 -17.86
C PHE A 805 21.73 56.66 -18.48
N ILE A 806 21.39 55.39 -18.70
CA ILE A 806 22.16 54.46 -19.54
C ILE A 806 21.63 54.56 -20.98
N PRO A 807 22.47 54.89 -21.99
CA PRO A 807 22.00 54.98 -23.37
C PRO A 807 21.93 53.60 -24.03
N GLN A 808 20.70 53.17 -24.34
CA GLN A 808 20.25 52.13 -25.29
C GLN A 808 20.76 50.68 -25.13
N ASN A 809 19.83 49.70 -25.04
CA ASN A 809 19.64 48.64 -26.07
C ASN A 809 18.41 47.71 -25.82
N THR A 810 17.43 47.79 -26.74
CA THR A 810 16.40 46.83 -27.20
C THR A 810 15.85 45.66 -26.35
N SER A 811 15.49 45.82 -25.07
CA SER A 811 14.58 44.87 -24.40
C SER A 811 13.35 45.58 -23.80
N LYS A 812 12.27 44.80 -23.64
CA LYS A 812 10.86 45.21 -23.63
C LYS A 812 10.38 46.04 -22.42
N TRP A 813 11.27 46.50 -21.55
CA TRP A 813 10.88 47.24 -20.35
C TRP A 813 11.79 48.45 -20.15
N GLU A 814 11.23 49.64 -20.36
CA GLU A 814 11.80 50.87 -19.81
C GLU A 814 11.49 50.91 -18.31
N THR A 815 12.51 50.82 -17.45
CA THR A 815 12.32 51.03 -16.02
C THR A 815 13.09 52.27 -15.58
N ILE A 816 12.36 53.24 -15.04
CA ILE A 816 12.90 54.39 -14.31
C ILE A 816 13.21 53.90 -12.89
N LEU A 817 14.41 54.15 -12.38
CA LEU A 817 14.72 54.04 -10.95
C LEU A 817 14.60 55.44 -10.34
N GLU A 818 13.59 55.63 -9.49
CA GLU A 818 13.56 56.74 -8.51
C GLU A 818 14.48 56.44 -7.33
#